data_AF-A0A7S2XRX5-F1
#
_entry.id   AF-A0A7S2XRX5-F1
#
_cell.length_a   1.000
_cell.length_b   1.000
_cell.length_c   1.000
_cell.angle_alpha   90.00
_cell.angle_beta   90.00
_cell.angle_gamma   90.00
#
_symmetry.space_group_name_H-M   'P 1'
#
loop_
_entity.id
_entity.type
_entity.pdbx_description
1 polymer ?
#
loop_
_entity_poly.entity_id
_entity_poly.type
_entity_poly.pdbx_seq_one_letter_code
_entity_poly.pdbx_strand_id
1 'polypeptide(L)'
;MRTSSGSKRAKRSTKKYSSLCVFRAVILLWATLSFLFFHTTLQDSYTTMIQTTVPQTRTGPAAGDHWMLWKVHEDGGGATKHLVEATSFQKETQQHERHVEKIMTAAGLEVDLNGKTVKSCWYYEGNNDDTLQAVLHTRCRPGTVDQNLLIYNPLKRERYWCGQTIAASTVSTIHNVDKCLEKEPLRLFKFKPTIPALLNSSEVDPIKLGNGQKCNGARGIKVDCDVPCFKCRPNAGIVSKFYIDGTDWMFHFSMEGPMYYNQLYIDEDAHKTNKFYATTSFKSEIPLPYFSWAEYDIDKPPIKYENAIRGASFIARNCGSKNNREKVVTELQEQFQVFSLSSCLHNAEPPANVSMSNKILLQQQYLFHLAFENQNIDDYITEKMWGTFQSGTLPVYYGAPNIEEHVPPHSVINAYNFSSNEILGKYLTKVANNQTLWESYHDWRRKPLPLEFREKFNFTHIHSECRMCRWAYAKKYGLGWNHAKQEITETSISRNVCINGASSQASGLLTQPFKEHWLSIDASNQLHEQVRSTLSRSDGDQSEQGNSNEAVSCGDQKEKTVLLNRLGLRRSIEEHDGVIDLVVRHGGNIPKGLTPVEGTFLVLRLETSIKNSGGVYFTINESDPQPVAHRFNRTQSINMSHIKNTRMTALIIQDETSRISVLSSRGTYMISPKLGVVDVMISANNSTLLGRPQTVRVLIEDVDPLHYKQSEVTLSHFGKEMIEELANPVEMYFLG
;
A
#
# COMPACT_ATOMS: atom_id res chain seq x y z
N MET A 1 44.89 -41.96 -73.32
CA MET A 1 46.31 -41.92 -73.73
C MET A 1 47.05 -40.94 -72.84
N ARG A 2 48.09 -41.44 -72.16
CA ARG A 2 49.36 -40.78 -71.79
C ARG A 2 49.39 -39.29 -71.35
N THR A 3 49.84 -39.12 -70.09
CA THR A 3 50.94 -38.22 -69.63
C THR A 3 50.77 -36.70 -69.85
N SER A 4 51.20 -35.78 -68.98
CA SER A 4 52.29 -35.77 -68.02
C SER A 4 52.14 -34.59 -67.04
N SER A 5 52.70 -34.80 -65.84
CA SER A 5 53.34 -33.84 -64.92
C SER A 5 53.78 -32.48 -65.51
N GLY A 6 53.83 -31.38 -64.77
CA GLY A 6 53.64 -31.15 -63.34
C GLY A 6 54.19 -29.77 -62.92
N SER A 7 54.33 -29.59 -61.60
CA SER A 7 55.15 -28.60 -60.88
C SER A 7 54.48 -27.33 -60.29
N LYS A 8 54.35 -27.41 -58.95
CA LYS A 8 54.65 -26.42 -57.88
C LYS A 8 53.77 -25.16 -57.78
N ARG A 9 52.92 -25.03 -56.75
CA ARG A 9 53.17 -24.75 -55.31
C ARG A 9 53.07 -23.24 -55.02
N ALA A 10 51.92 -22.78 -54.50
CA ALA A 10 51.75 -22.27 -53.13
C ALA A 10 50.53 -21.34 -52.95
N LYS A 11 49.62 -21.83 -52.09
CA LYS A 11 48.83 -21.12 -51.07
C LYS A 11 47.76 -20.07 -51.48
N ARG A 12 46.51 -20.59 -51.38
CA ARG A 12 45.31 -20.06 -50.72
C ARG A 12 44.77 -18.69 -51.17
N SER A 13 43.70 -18.78 -51.98
CA SER A 13 42.73 -17.73 -52.27
C SER A 13 41.39 -18.06 -51.56
N THR A 14 40.74 -17.06 -50.93
CA THR A 14 39.48 -16.39 -51.36
C THR A 14 38.20 -17.19 -51.10
N LYS A 15 37.31 -16.67 -50.24
CA LYS A 15 36.06 -15.94 -50.60
C LYS A 15 35.06 -16.80 -51.39
N LYS A 16 33.87 -17.13 -50.85
CA LYS A 16 32.65 -16.29 -50.75
C LYS A 16 31.68 -16.67 -51.89
N TYR A 17 30.38 -16.69 -51.58
CA TYR A 17 29.22 -16.77 -52.52
C TYR A 17 28.98 -18.15 -53.16
N SER A 18 27.76 -18.61 -53.45
CA SER A 18 26.41 -18.03 -53.36
C SER A 18 25.35 -19.11 -53.68
N SER A 19 24.12 -18.81 -53.26
CA SER A 19 22.85 -18.91 -54.01
C SER A 19 22.29 -20.27 -54.46
N LEU A 20 21.14 -20.58 -53.84
CA LEU A 20 19.81 -20.82 -54.41
C LEU A 20 19.56 -21.99 -55.39
N CYS A 21 18.58 -22.80 -54.96
CA CYS A 21 17.46 -23.40 -55.71
C CYS A 21 17.83 -24.49 -56.74
N VAL A 22 17.23 -25.69 -56.76
CA VAL A 22 15.83 -25.98 -57.12
C VAL A 22 15.57 -27.50 -56.93
N PHE A 23 14.42 -27.84 -56.33
CA PHE A 23 13.58 -29.05 -56.45
C PHE A 23 14.00 -30.45 -55.93
N ARG A 24 13.28 -30.84 -54.88
CA ARG A 24 12.46 -32.06 -54.68
C ARG A 24 13.00 -33.45 -55.13
N ALA A 25 13.24 -34.24 -54.08
CA ALA A 25 12.80 -35.63 -53.87
C ALA A 25 13.75 -36.77 -54.27
N VAL A 26 14.64 -37.16 -53.34
CA VAL A 26 15.04 -38.55 -52.99
C VAL A 26 15.53 -38.49 -51.53
N ILE A 27 14.69 -38.78 -50.52
CA ILE A 27 14.58 -40.03 -49.76
C ILE A 27 15.70 -40.25 -48.71
N LEU A 28 15.25 -40.46 -47.45
CA LEU A 28 15.89 -41.11 -46.28
C LEU A 28 17.03 -40.38 -45.53
N LEU A 29 16.69 -39.75 -44.40
CA LEU A 29 17.05 -40.28 -43.07
C LEU A 29 16.36 -39.47 -41.94
N TRP A 30 15.42 -40.14 -41.27
CA TRP A 30 15.08 -40.03 -39.85
C TRP A 30 14.20 -38.84 -39.39
N ALA A 31 12.89 -39.02 -39.61
CA ALA A 31 11.84 -38.51 -38.74
C ALA A 31 10.74 -39.58 -38.61
N THR A 32 10.56 -40.09 -37.39
CA THR A 32 9.38 -40.72 -36.73
C THR A 32 9.97 -41.55 -35.57
N LEU A 33 9.52 -41.47 -34.32
CA LEU A 33 8.24 -41.85 -33.71
C LEU A 33 8.28 -41.29 -32.25
N SER A 34 7.21 -40.96 -31.52
CA SER A 34 5.76 -41.01 -31.75
C SER A 34 5.06 -40.26 -30.62
N PHE A 35 3.91 -39.68 -30.95
CA PHE A 35 2.89 -39.17 -30.05
C PHE A 35 1.75 -40.23 -29.97
N LEU A 36 1.10 -40.32 -28.80
CA LEU A 36 -0.23 -40.90 -28.52
C LEU A 36 -0.45 -42.42 -28.68
N PHE A 37 -0.84 -43.12 -27.59
CA PHE A 37 -2.24 -43.40 -27.20
C PHE A 37 -2.36 -44.58 -26.18
N PHE A 38 -3.38 -44.52 -25.31
CA PHE A 38 -4.01 -45.56 -24.45
C PHE A 38 -3.20 -46.14 -23.27
N HIS A 39 -3.57 -45.90 -22.00
CA HIS A 39 -4.69 -46.40 -21.17
C HIS A 39 -4.40 -47.73 -20.44
N THR A 40 -4.51 -47.63 -19.12
CA THR A 40 -4.98 -48.62 -18.14
C THR A 40 -4.13 -49.84 -17.78
N THR A 41 -4.03 -49.97 -16.44
CA THR A 41 -4.28 -51.14 -15.59
C THR A 41 -3.12 -52.01 -15.10
N LEU A 42 -3.17 -52.17 -13.78
CA LEU A 42 -2.70 -53.27 -12.93
C LEU A 42 -1.19 -53.33 -12.69
N GLN A 43 -0.71 -53.84 -11.57
CA GLN A 43 -1.12 -54.02 -10.17
C GLN A 43 0.11 -54.71 -9.56
N ASP A 44 0.28 -54.56 -8.25
CA ASP A 44 1.12 -55.41 -7.40
C ASP A 44 2.64 -55.23 -7.46
N SER A 45 3.40 -55.36 -6.39
CA SER A 45 3.20 -55.40 -4.93
C SER A 45 4.59 -55.72 -4.35
N TYR A 46 4.77 -55.49 -3.05
CA TYR A 46 5.84 -55.98 -2.16
C TYR A 46 7.14 -55.16 -2.08
N THR A 47 7.39 -54.40 -1.00
CA THR A 47 7.96 -54.82 0.32
C THR A 47 9.34 -55.49 0.09
N THR A 48 10.48 -55.06 0.65
CA THR A 48 10.84 -55.13 2.08
C THR A 48 12.32 -54.71 2.28
N MET A 49 12.60 -54.04 3.41
CA MET A 49 13.83 -54.07 4.25
C MET A 49 15.16 -53.43 3.80
N ILE A 50 15.62 -52.35 4.48
CA ILE A 50 16.45 -52.27 5.73
C ILE A 50 17.97 -52.32 5.42
N GLN A 51 18.73 -51.25 5.67
CA GLN A 51 19.59 -51.04 6.86
C GLN A 51 20.63 -49.91 6.66
N THR A 52 20.58 -48.93 7.57
CA THR A 52 21.68 -48.20 8.26
C THR A 52 22.95 -47.80 7.50
N THR A 53 23.29 -46.50 7.55
CA THR A 53 24.45 -45.94 8.29
C THR A 53 24.56 -44.42 8.09
N VAL A 54 24.92 -43.69 9.14
CA VAL A 54 25.23 -42.24 9.18
C VAL A 54 26.60 -42.14 9.87
N PRO A 55 27.61 -41.37 9.40
CA PRO A 55 27.80 -40.01 9.94
C PRO A 55 28.55 -38.94 9.09
N GLN A 56 28.21 -37.67 9.40
CA GLN A 56 29.04 -36.45 9.46
C GLN A 56 29.72 -35.84 8.21
N THR A 57 29.36 -34.60 7.81
CA THR A 57 30.06 -33.32 8.12
C THR A 57 29.65 -32.12 7.21
N ARG A 58 29.59 -30.95 7.84
CA ARG A 58 29.61 -29.53 7.40
C ARG A 58 29.80 -29.16 5.90
N THR A 59 28.96 -28.24 5.39
CA THR A 59 29.23 -26.80 5.06
C THR A 59 28.15 -26.25 4.09
N GLY A 60 27.60 -25.05 4.35
CA GLY A 60 26.58 -24.36 3.52
C GLY A 60 27.17 -23.61 2.31
N PRO A 61 26.53 -22.56 1.74
CA PRO A 61 25.19 -21.99 1.98
C PRO A 61 24.35 -21.71 0.69
N ALA A 62 23.02 -21.54 0.79
CA ALA A 62 22.19 -20.63 -0.05
C ALA A 62 20.70 -20.60 0.35
N ALA A 63 20.17 -19.37 0.50
CA ALA A 63 18.79 -18.86 0.32
C ALA A 63 17.58 -19.61 0.96
N GLY A 64 16.63 -18.99 1.66
CA GLY A 64 16.27 -17.59 1.85
C GLY A 64 14.75 -17.52 2.07
N ASP A 65 14.35 -17.05 3.25
CA ASP A 65 13.02 -16.58 3.67
C ASP A 65 11.84 -17.56 3.75
N HIS A 66 11.85 -18.35 4.84
CA HIS A 66 10.62 -18.79 5.51
C HIS A 66 10.63 -18.24 6.95
N TRP A 67 9.63 -17.42 7.29
CA TRP A 67 9.46 -16.91 8.64
C TRP A 67 9.14 -18.06 9.58
N MET A 68 10.11 -18.38 10.44
CA MET A 68 10.00 -19.38 11.50
C MET A 68 9.41 -18.73 12.76
N LEU A 69 8.36 -19.35 13.31
CA LEU A 69 8.11 -19.38 14.75
C LEU A 69 8.05 -20.86 15.15
N TRP A 70 9.07 -21.32 15.88
CA TRP A 70 9.14 -22.65 16.51
C TRP A 70 8.13 -22.69 17.67
N LYS A 71 7.49 -23.79 18.09
CA LYS A 71 7.81 -25.23 18.03
C LYS A 71 6.54 -26.04 18.29
N VAL A 72 6.19 -26.98 17.41
CA VAL A 72 5.15 -28.00 17.66
C VAL A 72 5.74 -29.05 18.61
N HIS A 73 5.02 -29.37 19.68
CA HIS A 73 5.31 -30.54 20.52
C HIS A 73 4.73 -31.78 19.82
N GLU A 74 5.57 -32.79 19.56
CA GLU A 74 5.13 -34.10 19.07
C GLU A 74 4.36 -34.86 20.16
N ASP A 75 3.20 -35.41 19.77
CA ASP A 75 2.36 -36.27 20.59
C ASP A 75 2.96 -37.68 20.74
N GLY A 76 2.83 -38.22 21.95
CA GLY A 76 3.08 -39.62 22.25
C GLY A 76 2.42 -40.06 23.56
N GLY A 77 1.17 -40.54 23.47
CA GLY A 77 0.62 -41.63 24.28
C GLY A 77 0.25 -41.39 25.76
N GLY A 78 -1.06 -41.21 26.01
CA GLY A 78 -1.86 -41.98 26.99
C GLY A 78 -1.60 -41.89 28.50
N ALA A 79 -2.46 -41.15 29.22
CA ALA A 79 -3.21 -41.52 30.44
C ALA A 79 -3.42 -40.30 31.37
N THR A 80 -4.68 -40.03 31.67
CA THR A 80 -5.21 -38.92 32.48
C THR A 80 -4.83 -39.02 33.97
N LYS A 81 -4.36 -37.91 34.54
CA LYS A 81 -4.65 -37.48 35.93
C LYS A 81 -4.40 -35.97 36.06
N HIS A 82 -5.41 -35.26 36.56
CA HIS A 82 -5.45 -33.82 36.77
C HIS A 82 -4.31 -33.35 37.70
N LEU A 83 -3.34 -32.64 37.12
CA LEU A 83 -2.41 -31.75 37.81
C LEU A 83 -1.86 -30.73 36.79
N VAL A 84 -2.75 -29.93 36.21
CA VAL A 84 -2.39 -28.86 35.27
C VAL A 84 -2.82 -27.56 35.93
N GLU A 85 -1.83 -26.76 36.39
CA GLU A 85 -1.83 -25.29 36.31
C GLU A 85 -0.60 -24.62 36.96
N ALA A 86 0.20 -25.30 37.79
CA ALA A 86 1.42 -24.70 38.35
C ALA A 86 2.70 -24.90 37.50
N THR A 87 2.79 -26.00 36.74
CA THR A 87 4.03 -26.43 36.07
C THR A 87 4.24 -25.84 34.66
N SER A 88 3.17 -25.46 33.96
CA SER A 88 3.28 -24.74 32.67
C SER A 88 3.76 -23.30 32.88
N PHE A 89 3.26 -22.65 33.93
CA PHE A 89 3.66 -21.29 34.30
C PHE A 89 5.13 -21.20 34.72
N GLN A 90 5.60 -22.13 35.57
CA GLN A 90 7.03 -22.20 35.91
C GLN A 90 7.93 -22.46 34.70
N LYS A 91 7.46 -23.23 33.70
CA LYS A 91 8.19 -23.44 32.44
C LYS A 91 8.23 -22.19 31.57
N GLU A 92 7.15 -21.41 31.50
CA GLU A 92 7.12 -20.14 30.78
C GLU A 92 8.03 -19.09 31.44
N THR A 93 8.03 -19.00 32.78
CA THR A 93 8.92 -18.10 33.53
C THR A 93 10.39 -18.46 33.30
N GLN A 94 10.75 -19.75 33.36
CA GLN A 94 12.12 -20.19 33.07
C GLN A 94 12.52 -20.00 31.60
N GLN A 95 11.59 -20.12 30.65
CA GLN A 95 11.85 -19.83 29.24
C GLN A 95 12.08 -18.33 29.01
N HIS A 96 11.31 -17.48 29.70
CA HIS A 96 11.45 -16.04 29.65
C HIS A 96 12.79 -15.60 30.26
N GLU A 97 13.18 -16.12 31.42
CA GLU A 97 14.49 -15.82 32.04
C GLU A 97 15.67 -16.20 31.13
N ARG A 98 15.62 -17.37 30.47
CA ARG A 98 16.63 -17.77 29.47
C ARG A 98 16.64 -16.89 28.22
N HIS A 99 15.50 -16.30 27.86
CA HIS A 99 15.39 -15.33 26.76
C HIS A 99 16.07 -14.01 27.14
N VAL A 100 15.84 -13.53 28.37
CA VAL A 100 16.56 -12.36 28.93
C VAL A 100 18.06 -12.60 28.91
N GLU A 101 18.55 -13.74 29.43
CA GLU A 101 19.99 -14.06 29.45
C GLU A 101 20.61 -14.07 28.05
N LYS A 102 19.92 -14.66 27.06
CA LYS A 102 20.40 -14.70 25.67
C LYS A 102 20.47 -13.32 25.03
N ILE A 103 19.46 -12.48 25.25
CA ILE A 103 19.42 -11.11 24.74
C ILE A 103 20.59 -10.31 25.32
N MET A 104 20.80 -10.39 26.64
CA MET A 104 21.86 -9.65 27.33
C MET A 104 23.25 -10.11 26.89
N THR A 105 23.45 -11.41 26.69
CA THR A 105 24.70 -11.98 26.16
C THR A 105 24.94 -11.55 24.70
N ALA A 106 23.90 -11.56 23.87
CA ALA A 106 24.00 -11.17 22.46
C ALA A 106 24.25 -9.67 22.27
N ALA A 107 23.84 -8.83 23.22
CA ALA A 107 24.06 -7.38 23.20
C ALA A 107 25.51 -6.97 23.54
N GLY A 108 26.43 -7.91 23.78
CA GLY A 108 27.82 -7.60 24.12
C GLY A 108 27.98 -6.91 25.48
N LEU A 109 26.90 -6.87 26.26
CA LEU A 109 26.93 -6.47 27.64
C LEU A 109 27.57 -7.63 28.42
N GLU A 110 28.90 -7.63 28.56
CA GLU A 110 29.52 -8.14 29.78
C GLU A 110 29.00 -7.25 30.90
N VAL A 111 27.78 -7.50 31.35
CA VAL A 111 27.33 -6.86 32.57
C VAL A 111 28.19 -7.51 33.64
N ASP A 112 29.28 -6.86 34.01
CA ASP A 112 29.91 -7.08 35.31
C ASP A 112 28.87 -6.65 36.33
N LEU A 113 27.98 -7.59 36.62
CA LEU A 113 26.81 -7.37 37.43
C LEU A 113 27.21 -7.05 38.86
N ASN A 114 28.48 -7.19 39.27
CA ASN A 114 28.90 -7.09 40.67
C ASN A 114 27.93 -7.88 41.58
N GLY A 115 27.45 -9.05 41.12
CA GLY A 115 26.45 -9.88 41.80
C GLY A 115 24.97 -9.47 41.67
N LYS A 116 24.62 -8.46 40.85
CA LYS A 116 23.24 -8.06 40.54
C LYS A 116 22.58 -9.03 39.53
N THR A 117 21.25 -9.04 39.47
CA THR A 117 20.50 -9.91 38.52
C THR A 117 19.62 -9.05 37.63
N VAL A 118 19.53 -9.35 36.33
CA VAL A 118 18.58 -8.65 35.43
C VAL A 118 17.20 -9.22 35.67
N LYS A 119 16.22 -8.35 35.94
CA LYS A 119 14.84 -8.77 36.23
C LYS A 119 13.86 -8.11 35.27
N SER A 120 12.81 -8.84 34.90
CA SER A 120 11.71 -8.30 34.09
C SER A 120 10.96 -7.22 34.86
N CYS A 121 10.60 -6.13 34.18
CA CYS A 121 9.78 -5.08 34.78
C CYS A 121 8.38 -5.55 35.16
N TRP A 122 7.90 -6.66 34.60
CA TRP A 122 6.62 -7.26 34.94
C TRP A 122 6.83 -8.57 35.69
N TYR A 123 6.16 -8.70 36.84
CA TYR A 123 6.11 -9.94 37.60
C TYR A 123 4.66 -10.30 37.92
N TYR A 124 4.41 -11.53 38.37
CA TYR A 124 3.08 -11.97 38.79
C TYR A 124 3.03 -12.14 40.30
N GLU A 125 1.98 -11.59 40.90
CA GLU A 125 1.70 -11.71 42.33
C GLU A 125 0.42 -12.55 42.50
N GLY A 126 0.48 -13.57 43.36
CA GLY A 126 -0.68 -14.42 43.66
C GLY A 126 -1.52 -13.81 44.78
N ASN A 127 -2.82 -13.66 44.55
CA ASN A 127 -3.77 -13.31 45.59
C ASN A 127 -4.28 -14.57 46.31
N ASN A 128 -4.82 -14.40 47.53
CA ASN A 128 -5.39 -15.47 48.37
C ASN A 128 -6.51 -16.30 47.71
N ASP A 129 -7.04 -15.84 46.57
CA ASP A 129 -8.11 -16.48 45.80
C ASP A 129 -7.60 -17.17 44.53
N ASP A 130 -6.33 -17.63 44.50
CA ASP A 130 -5.65 -18.30 43.37
C ASP A 130 -5.61 -17.49 42.05
N THR A 131 -5.86 -16.18 42.12
CA THR A 131 -5.77 -15.28 40.95
C THR A 131 -4.38 -14.63 40.89
N LEU A 132 -3.69 -14.81 39.77
CA LEU A 132 -2.41 -14.16 39.47
C LEU A 132 -2.65 -12.81 38.79
N GLN A 133 -2.17 -11.73 39.40
CA GLN A 133 -2.18 -10.40 38.82
C GLN A 133 -0.78 -10.06 38.31
N ALA A 134 -0.64 -9.58 37.07
CA ALA A 134 0.65 -9.02 36.66
C ALA A 134 0.79 -7.63 37.26
N VAL A 135 1.91 -7.39 37.92
CA VAL A 135 2.22 -6.15 38.59
C VAL A 135 3.47 -5.57 37.94
N LEU A 136 3.39 -4.29 37.56
CA LEU A 136 4.58 -3.54 37.16
C LEU A 136 5.43 -3.33 38.42
N HIS A 137 6.65 -3.84 38.36
CA HIS A 137 7.63 -3.72 39.43
C HIS A 137 7.88 -2.26 39.77
N THR A 138 7.95 -1.94 41.06
CA THR A 138 8.08 -0.56 41.57
C THR A 138 9.28 0.17 40.97
N ARG A 139 10.39 -0.55 40.78
CA ARG A 139 11.61 -0.06 40.12
C ARG A 139 11.45 0.36 38.65
N CYS A 140 10.38 -0.08 37.98
CA CYS A 140 10.03 0.33 36.62
C CYS A 140 8.84 1.30 36.59
N ARG A 141 8.40 1.81 37.75
CA ARG A 141 7.32 2.79 37.84
C ARG A 141 7.86 4.22 37.68
N PRO A 142 7.05 5.16 37.17
CA PRO A 142 7.43 6.58 37.13
C PRO A 142 7.70 7.13 38.54
N GLY A 143 8.73 7.97 38.68
CA GLY A 143 9.08 8.69 39.90
C GLY A 143 10.11 8.00 40.80
N THR A 144 10.76 6.93 40.33
CA THR A 144 11.84 6.26 41.09
C THR A 144 13.21 6.80 40.67
N VAL A 145 13.85 7.53 41.58
CA VAL A 145 14.93 8.50 41.34
C VAL A 145 16.25 7.95 40.77
N ASP A 146 16.44 6.63 40.65
CA ASP A 146 17.78 6.06 40.39
C ASP A 146 17.77 4.77 39.55
N GLN A 147 17.40 4.76 38.26
CA GLN A 147 17.62 3.55 37.41
C GLN A 147 18.01 3.76 35.95
N ASN A 148 19.00 2.97 35.55
CA ASN A 148 19.28 2.57 34.18
C ASN A 148 18.25 1.50 33.78
N LEU A 149 17.19 1.90 33.07
CA LEU A 149 16.25 0.95 32.48
C LEU A 149 16.89 0.33 31.24
N LEU A 150 16.93 -0.99 31.19
CA LEU A 150 17.40 -1.72 30.03
C LEU A 150 16.22 -2.02 29.12
N ILE A 151 16.37 -1.65 27.85
CA ILE A 151 15.33 -1.79 26.85
C ILE A 151 15.84 -2.60 25.69
N TYR A 152 15.11 -3.65 25.33
CA TYR A 152 15.39 -4.43 24.15
C TYR A 152 14.36 -4.14 23.06
N ASN A 153 14.85 -3.76 21.87
CA ASN A 153 14.03 -3.60 20.67
C ASN A 153 14.21 -4.83 19.77
N PRO A 154 13.23 -5.75 19.73
CA PRO A 154 13.31 -6.96 18.90
C PRO A 154 13.17 -6.68 17.39
N LEU A 155 12.70 -5.49 16.99
CA LEU A 155 12.56 -5.18 15.57
C LEU A 155 13.90 -5.02 14.87
N LYS A 156 13.91 -5.31 13.56
CA LYS A 156 15.04 -5.04 12.66
C LYS A 156 15.10 -3.58 12.20
N ARG A 157 14.38 -2.68 12.87
CA ARG A 157 14.34 -1.23 12.61
C ARG A 157 14.35 -0.45 13.92
N GLU A 158 14.78 0.81 13.83
CA GLU A 158 14.78 1.72 14.96
C GLU A 158 13.36 2.01 15.46
N ARG A 159 13.25 2.28 16.76
CA ARG A 159 12.06 2.85 17.41
C ARG A 159 12.43 4.14 18.11
N TYR A 160 11.43 4.94 18.45
CA TYR A 160 11.61 6.22 19.09
C TYR A 160 10.80 6.27 20.38
N TRP A 161 11.46 6.60 21.48
CA TRP A 161 10.78 6.76 22.76
C TRP A 161 11.47 7.84 23.58
N CYS A 162 10.70 8.78 24.12
CA CYS A 162 11.21 9.84 24.98
C CYS A 162 12.34 10.68 24.36
N GLY A 163 12.20 11.05 23.08
CA GLY A 163 13.23 11.77 22.33
C GLY A 163 14.52 10.99 22.07
N GLN A 164 14.57 9.70 22.42
CA GLN A 164 15.70 8.81 22.17
C GLN A 164 15.38 7.82 21.05
N THR A 165 16.40 7.47 20.28
CA THR A 165 16.35 6.40 19.28
C THR A 165 16.76 5.09 19.94
N ILE A 166 15.93 4.07 19.85
CA ILE A 166 16.22 2.70 20.28
C ILE A 166 16.63 1.92 19.03
N ALA A 167 17.91 1.57 18.94
CA ALA A 167 18.44 0.92 17.75
C ALA A 167 17.83 -0.47 17.49
N ALA A 168 17.81 -0.89 16.24
CA ALA A 168 17.28 -2.18 15.81
C ALA A 168 17.99 -3.36 16.46
N SER A 169 17.25 -4.37 16.95
CA SER A 169 17.78 -5.64 17.47
C SER A 169 18.86 -5.46 18.55
N THR A 170 18.75 -4.42 19.37
CA THR A 170 19.76 -4.06 20.38
C THR A 170 19.15 -3.85 21.75
N VAL A 171 19.99 -3.98 22.77
CA VAL A 171 19.71 -3.52 24.13
C VAL A 171 20.25 -2.10 24.29
N SER A 172 19.41 -1.18 24.70
CA SER A 172 19.74 0.22 25.01
C SER A 172 19.49 0.51 26.48
N THR A 173 20.29 1.39 27.08
CA THR A 173 20.00 1.90 28.42
C THR A 173 19.28 3.24 28.29
N ILE A 174 18.10 3.37 28.89
CA ILE A 174 17.39 4.64 29.00
C ILE A 174 17.60 5.22 30.40
N HIS A 175 18.06 6.46 30.43
CA HIS A 175 18.20 7.26 31.64
C HIS A 175 17.00 8.21 31.80
N ASN A 176 16.66 8.57 33.04
CA ASN A 176 15.59 9.54 33.38
C ASN A 176 14.17 9.14 32.93
N VAL A 177 13.80 7.87 33.16
CA VAL A 177 12.51 7.27 32.78
C VAL A 177 11.29 8.02 33.35
N ASP A 178 11.44 8.70 34.48
CA ASP A 178 10.39 9.46 35.16
C ASP A 178 9.74 10.54 34.27
N LYS A 179 10.46 11.08 33.29
CA LYS A 179 9.92 12.07 32.34
C LYS A 179 9.23 11.43 31.12
N CYS A 180 9.42 10.14 30.90
CA CYS A 180 9.10 9.44 29.66
C CYS A 180 7.76 8.69 29.72
N LEU A 181 7.53 7.93 30.79
CA LEU A 181 6.36 7.04 30.92
C LEU A 181 5.02 7.78 30.94
N GLU A 182 5.00 9.06 31.30
CA GLU A 182 3.77 9.86 31.40
C GLU A 182 3.52 10.80 30.20
N LYS A 183 4.52 11.02 29.32
CA LYS A 183 4.48 12.13 28.35
C LYS A 183 4.46 11.74 26.87
N GLU A 184 5.08 10.63 26.47
CA GLU A 184 5.08 10.20 25.07
C GLU A 184 4.96 8.67 24.92
N PRO A 185 4.08 8.19 24.00
CA PRO A 185 4.01 6.79 23.67
C PRO A 185 5.27 6.34 22.91
N LEU A 186 5.57 5.04 22.99
CA LEU A 186 6.55 4.40 22.12
C LEU A 186 6.12 4.56 20.67
N ARG A 187 7.04 4.96 19.79
CA ARG A 187 6.77 5.21 18.38
C ARG A 187 7.64 4.39 17.45
N LEU A 188 7.05 4.04 16.32
CA LEU A 188 7.72 3.42 15.21
C LEU A 188 8.34 4.46 14.26
N PHE A 189 7.76 5.65 14.17
CA PHE A 189 8.29 6.77 13.38
C PHE A 189 8.87 7.87 14.26
N LYS A 190 9.87 8.57 13.72
CA LYS A 190 10.56 9.67 14.41
C LYS A 190 9.63 10.84 14.75
N PHE A 191 8.61 11.06 13.93
CA PHE A 191 7.61 12.11 14.07
C PHE A 191 6.20 11.52 13.91
N LYS A 192 5.18 12.24 14.41
CA LYS A 192 3.78 11.83 14.22
C LYS A 192 3.43 11.96 12.73
N PRO A 193 2.99 10.89 12.05
CA PRO A 193 2.48 10.95 10.68
C PRO A 193 1.48 12.08 10.47
N THR A 194 1.78 13.01 9.57
CA THR A 194 0.92 14.15 9.21
C THR A 194 1.32 14.72 7.84
N ILE A 195 0.53 15.66 7.31
CA ILE A 195 0.82 16.31 6.03
C ILE A 195 2.11 17.16 6.15
N PRO A 196 3.07 17.02 5.21
CA PRO A 196 4.38 17.68 5.29
C PRO A 196 4.37 19.20 5.44
N ALA A 197 3.36 19.89 4.90
CA ALA A 197 3.21 21.35 5.01
C ALA A 197 3.13 21.84 6.47
N LEU A 198 2.84 20.95 7.42
CA LEU A 198 2.75 21.21 8.85
C LEU A 198 4.07 20.90 9.61
N LEU A 199 5.11 20.45 8.91
CA LEU A 199 6.36 19.98 9.50
C LEU A 199 7.56 20.82 9.07
N ASN A 200 8.56 20.92 9.95
CA ASN A 200 9.87 21.43 9.59
C ASN A 200 10.60 20.40 8.71
N SER A 201 11.08 20.81 7.53
CA SER A 201 11.68 19.90 6.55
C SER A 201 12.92 19.13 7.05
N SER A 202 13.59 19.61 8.10
CA SER A 202 14.77 18.98 8.71
C SER A 202 14.44 17.77 9.60
N GLU A 203 13.17 17.58 9.97
CA GLU A 203 12.74 16.53 10.89
C GLU A 203 12.24 15.27 10.19
N VAL A 204 11.93 15.39 8.90
CA VAL A 204 11.32 14.35 8.07
C VAL A 204 12.38 13.58 7.29
N ASP A 205 12.32 12.25 7.35
CA ASP A 205 13.19 11.41 6.54
C ASP A 205 12.86 11.58 5.05
N PRO A 206 13.84 11.92 4.20
CA PRO A 206 13.56 12.19 2.82
C PRO A 206 13.23 10.93 2.03
N ILE A 207 12.27 11.05 1.12
CA ILE A 207 11.98 10.02 0.12
C ILE A 207 13.12 10.02 -0.91
N LYS A 208 13.63 8.82 -1.23
CA LYS A 208 14.70 8.66 -2.20
C LYS A 208 14.25 7.76 -3.35
N LEU A 209 14.31 8.30 -4.56
CA LEU A 209 13.95 7.66 -5.81
C LEU A 209 15.21 7.07 -6.45
N GLY A 210 15.28 5.73 -6.51
CA GLY A 210 16.38 4.98 -7.11
C GLY A 210 16.04 4.48 -8.51
N ASN A 211 16.73 4.95 -9.55
CA ASN A 211 16.50 4.45 -10.91
C ASN A 211 17.35 3.20 -11.18
N GLY A 212 16.69 2.09 -11.53
CA GLY A 212 17.30 0.79 -11.82
C GLY A 212 17.72 -0.03 -10.60
N GLN A 213 17.89 0.60 -9.43
CA GLN A 213 18.18 -0.03 -8.14
C GLN A 213 17.93 0.94 -6.97
N LYS A 214 17.87 0.40 -5.74
CA LYS A 214 17.77 1.19 -4.50
C LYS A 214 18.99 2.11 -4.30
N CYS A 215 18.78 3.20 -3.56
CA CYS A 215 19.80 4.23 -3.35
C CYS A 215 20.92 3.79 -2.41
N ASN A 216 20.67 2.84 -1.49
CA ASN A 216 21.65 2.28 -0.55
C ASN A 216 22.48 3.37 0.16
N GLY A 217 21.85 4.48 0.56
CA GLY A 217 22.53 5.57 1.27
C GLY A 217 23.33 6.57 0.40
N ALA A 218 23.32 6.44 -0.94
CA ALA A 218 23.99 7.40 -1.83
C ALA A 218 23.42 8.83 -1.71
N ARG A 219 24.26 9.86 -1.93
CA ARG A 219 23.80 11.25 -2.07
C ARG A 219 23.01 11.40 -3.37
N GLY A 220 21.74 11.79 -3.26
CA GLY A 220 20.88 12.04 -4.41
C GLY A 220 20.83 13.52 -4.81
N ILE A 221 20.32 13.77 -6.01
CA ILE A 221 19.95 15.10 -6.52
C ILE A 221 18.64 15.51 -5.84
N LYS A 222 18.59 16.68 -5.23
CA LYS A 222 17.35 17.20 -4.63
C LYS A 222 16.29 17.40 -5.71
N VAL A 223 15.09 16.89 -5.49
CA VAL A 223 13.92 17.15 -6.33
C VAL A 223 13.22 18.38 -5.78
N ASP A 224 12.77 19.26 -6.65
CA ASP A 224 11.91 20.38 -6.25
C ASP A 224 10.54 19.85 -5.86
N CYS A 225 10.29 19.80 -4.56
CA CYS A 225 9.12 19.18 -3.97
C CYS A 225 8.90 19.70 -2.55
N ASP A 226 7.64 19.74 -2.14
CA ASP A 226 7.22 20.06 -0.77
C ASP A 226 7.48 18.93 0.22
N VAL A 227 7.61 17.69 -0.27
CA VAL A 227 8.16 16.56 0.47
C VAL A 227 9.69 16.54 0.29
N PRO A 228 10.48 16.41 1.37
CA PRO A 228 11.93 16.18 1.24
C PRO A 228 12.21 14.97 0.33
N CYS A 229 12.75 15.22 -0.86
CA CYS A 229 12.82 14.24 -1.94
C CYS A 229 14.15 14.32 -2.69
N PHE A 230 14.76 13.15 -2.97
CA PHE A 230 16.01 13.04 -3.72
C PHE A 230 15.95 11.93 -4.77
N LYS A 231 16.68 12.13 -5.87
CA LYS A 231 16.87 11.14 -6.94
C LYS A 231 18.32 10.68 -7.01
N CYS A 232 18.57 9.39 -6.94
CA CYS A 232 19.93 8.89 -6.67
C CYS A 232 20.76 8.54 -7.92
N ARG A 233 20.16 8.43 -9.12
CA ARG A 233 20.89 8.12 -10.37
C ARG A 233 20.24 8.73 -11.61
N PRO A 234 21.04 9.15 -12.62
CA PRO A 234 20.53 9.81 -13.82
C PRO A 234 20.21 8.87 -15.00
N ASN A 235 20.49 7.57 -14.95
CA ASN A 235 20.28 6.72 -16.13
C ASN A 235 18.84 6.22 -16.26
N ALA A 236 18.07 6.83 -17.17
CA ALA A 236 16.76 6.37 -17.59
C ALA A 236 16.84 5.63 -18.92
N GLY A 237 16.41 4.37 -18.94
CA GLY A 237 15.99 3.71 -20.18
C GLY A 237 14.62 4.24 -20.60
N ILE A 238 14.22 3.94 -21.84
CA ILE A 238 12.91 4.33 -22.40
C ILE A 238 11.76 3.92 -21.44
N VAL A 239 11.86 2.71 -20.90
CA VAL A 239 11.07 2.29 -19.74
C VAL A 239 12.02 2.16 -18.56
N SER A 240 11.83 3.02 -17.56
CA SER A 240 12.64 3.05 -16.35
C SER A 240 11.92 2.34 -15.20
N LYS A 241 12.70 1.78 -14.28
CA LYS A 241 12.19 1.24 -13.02
C LYS A 241 12.65 2.13 -11.88
N PHE A 242 11.73 2.69 -11.13
CA PHE A 242 12.05 3.51 -9.96
C PHE A 242 11.73 2.77 -8.68
N TYR A 243 12.71 2.65 -7.80
CA TYR A 243 12.58 2.03 -6.49
C TYR A 243 12.53 3.10 -5.40
N ILE A 244 11.68 2.88 -4.39
CA ILE A 244 11.63 3.75 -3.21
C ILE A 244 12.56 3.18 -2.14
N ASP A 245 13.61 3.91 -1.79
CA ASP A 245 14.62 3.47 -0.81
C ASP A 245 13.98 3.17 0.56
N GLY A 246 14.42 2.10 1.22
CA GLY A 246 13.82 1.63 2.48
C GLY A 246 12.51 0.83 2.32
N THR A 247 12.02 0.63 1.10
CA THR A 247 10.86 -0.22 0.82
C THR A 247 11.22 -1.24 -0.28
N ASP A 248 10.31 -2.15 -0.62
CA ASP A 248 10.40 -3.02 -1.80
C ASP A 248 9.59 -2.49 -3.00
N TRP A 249 9.08 -1.26 -2.92
CA TRP A 249 8.23 -0.67 -3.94
C TRP A 249 8.99 -0.36 -5.22
N MET A 250 8.34 -0.63 -6.36
CA MET A 250 8.89 -0.38 -7.69
C MET A 250 7.84 0.20 -8.65
N PHE A 251 8.17 1.31 -9.29
CA PHE A 251 7.39 1.95 -10.33
C PHE A 251 7.89 1.60 -11.72
N HIS A 252 6.99 1.18 -12.60
CA HIS A 252 7.18 1.27 -14.04
C HIS A 252 6.99 2.73 -14.47
N PHE A 253 8.07 3.40 -14.86
CA PHE A 253 8.05 4.81 -15.27
C PHE A 253 8.35 4.94 -16.76
N SER A 254 7.38 5.42 -17.54
CA SER A 254 7.59 5.77 -18.94
C SER A 254 6.45 6.62 -19.48
N MET A 255 6.77 7.54 -20.39
CA MET A 255 5.77 8.21 -21.22
C MET A 255 5.48 7.44 -22.52
N GLU A 256 6.18 6.34 -22.79
CA GLU A 256 5.84 5.46 -23.92
C GLU A 256 4.57 4.65 -23.64
N GLY A 257 3.97 4.11 -24.70
CA GLY A 257 2.74 3.34 -24.59
C GLY A 257 2.92 1.81 -24.65
N PRO A 258 1.93 1.06 -24.14
CA PRO A 258 2.03 -0.38 -23.92
C PRO A 258 2.02 -1.24 -25.20
N MET A 259 1.61 -0.71 -26.37
CA MET A 259 1.71 -1.46 -27.63
C MET A 259 3.17 -1.67 -28.08
N TYR A 260 4.09 -0.84 -27.59
CA TYR A 260 5.53 -1.00 -27.81
C TYR A 260 6.21 -1.70 -26.63
N TYR A 261 5.68 -1.54 -25.42
CA TYR A 261 6.28 -2.04 -24.19
C TYR A 261 5.21 -2.70 -23.30
N ASN A 262 5.03 -4.02 -23.45
CA ASN A 262 3.96 -4.75 -22.76
C ASN A 262 3.96 -4.59 -21.23
N GLN A 263 5.11 -4.34 -20.60
CA GLN A 263 5.19 -4.09 -19.16
C GLN A 263 4.50 -2.79 -18.69
N LEU A 264 4.03 -1.95 -19.61
CA LEU A 264 3.28 -0.72 -19.31
C LEU A 264 1.77 -0.93 -19.33
N TYR A 265 1.26 -2.14 -19.67
CA TYR A 265 -0.14 -2.46 -19.40
C TYR A 265 -0.35 -2.45 -17.88
N ILE A 266 -1.34 -1.69 -17.44
CA ILE A 266 -1.70 -1.59 -16.02
C ILE A 266 -2.29 -2.93 -15.59
N ASP A 267 -1.58 -3.60 -14.67
CA ASP A 267 -2.08 -4.75 -13.93
C ASP A 267 -2.64 -4.23 -12.60
N GLU A 268 -3.98 -4.25 -12.47
CA GLU A 268 -4.69 -3.75 -11.28
C GLU A 268 -4.30 -4.52 -9.99
N ASP A 269 -3.74 -5.72 -10.12
CA ASP A 269 -3.29 -6.56 -9.00
C ASP A 269 -1.79 -6.40 -8.68
N ALA A 270 -1.05 -5.61 -9.47
CA ALA A 270 0.40 -5.45 -9.31
C ALA A 270 0.81 -4.94 -7.92
N HIS A 271 -0.05 -4.13 -7.30
CA HIS A 271 0.12 -3.58 -5.95
C HIS A 271 0.32 -4.66 -4.88
N LYS A 272 -0.28 -5.86 -5.05
CA LYS A 272 -0.09 -7.01 -4.14
C LYS A 272 1.36 -7.45 -4.06
N THR A 273 2.12 -7.18 -5.12
CA THR A 273 3.57 -7.46 -5.21
C THR A 273 4.42 -6.20 -5.16
N ASN A 274 3.88 -5.10 -4.60
CA ASN A 274 4.58 -3.84 -4.40
C ASN A 274 5.09 -3.22 -5.72
N LYS A 275 4.34 -3.42 -6.81
CA LYS A 275 4.60 -2.82 -8.12
C LYS A 275 3.51 -1.80 -8.44
N PHE A 276 3.93 -0.66 -8.96
CA PHE A 276 3.10 0.50 -9.24
C PHE A 276 3.45 1.09 -10.60
N TYR A 277 2.62 1.99 -11.09
CA TYR A 277 2.73 2.55 -12.43
C TYR A 277 2.83 4.08 -12.40
N ALA A 278 3.75 4.58 -13.21
CA ALA A 278 3.86 5.97 -13.60
C ALA A 278 3.88 6.04 -15.13
N THR A 279 2.71 6.09 -15.75
CA THR A 279 2.55 6.02 -17.21
C THR A 279 1.56 7.06 -17.72
N THR A 280 1.39 7.15 -19.04
CA THR A 280 0.41 8.05 -19.66
C THR A 280 -1.04 7.77 -19.26
N SER A 281 -1.36 6.55 -18.80
CA SER A 281 -2.72 6.23 -18.35
C SER A 281 -3.07 6.95 -17.06
N PHE A 282 -4.27 7.55 -17.03
CA PHE A 282 -4.85 8.12 -15.82
C PHE A 282 -5.24 7.04 -14.80
N LYS A 283 -5.16 5.75 -15.14
CA LYS A 283 -5.29 4.64 -14.18
C LYS A 283 -3.99 4.29 -13.45
N SER A 284 -2.87 4.93 -13.79
CA SER A 284 -1.61 4.76 -13.06
C SER A 284 -1.67 5.48 -11.72
N GLU A 285 -0.95 5.00 -10.69
CA GLU A 285 -0.82 5.75 -9.43
C GLU A 285 -0.31 7.19 -9.68
N ILE A 286 0.63 7.33 -10.63
CA ILE A 286 1.18 8.61 -11.07
C ILE A 286 0.96 8.81 -12.58
N PRO A 287 -0.12 9.48 -13.01
CA PRO A 287 -0.33 9.78 -14.42
C PRO A 287 0.78 10.69 -14.96
N LEU A 288 1.25 10.38 -16.17
CA LEU A 288 2.27 11.10 -16.93
C LEU A 288 1.71 11.60 -18.27
N PRO A 289 0.68 12.47 -18.28
CA PRO A 289 0.20 13.05 -19.52
C PRO A 289 1.33 13.86 -20.18
N TYR A 290 1.37 13.90 -21.51
CA TYR A 290 2.30 14.79 -22.22
C TYR A 290 1.94 16.27 -22.06
N PHE A 291 0.71 16.58 -21.65
CA PHE A 291 0.32 17.95 -21.36
C PHE A 291 0.87 18.40 -20.00
N SER A 292 1.48 19.58 -19.99
CA SER A 292 1.68 20.35 -18.77
C SER A 292 1.49 21.84 -19.04
N TRP A 293 0.97 22.56 -18.05
CA TRP A 293 0.80 24.00 -18.11
C TRP A 293 2.12 24.79 -18.23
N ALA A 294 3.25 24.15 -17.91
CA ALA A 294 4.57 24.75 -18.07
C ALA A 294 5.08 24.68 -19.51
N GLU A 295 4.65 23.66 -20.28
CA GLU A 295 5.14 23.39 -21.63
C GLU A 295 4.20 23.91 -22.73
N TYR A 296 2.89 23.81 -22.50
CA TYR A 296 1.89 24.09 -23.53
C TYR A 296 0.98 25.25 -23.16
N ASP A 297 0.95 26.19 -24.08
CA ASP A 297 0.04 27.33 -24.08
C ASP A 297 -1.03 27.09 -25.14
N ILE A 298 -2.14 26.47 -24.72
CA ILE A 298 -3.16 25.95 -25.63
C ILE A 298 -4.27 26.95 -25.93
N ASP A 299 -4.36 28.09 -25.25
CA ASP A 299 -5.41 29.09 -25.46
C ASP A 299 -5.04 30.14 -26.52
N LYS A 300 -3.86 30.00 -27.13
CA LYS A 300 -3.39 30.84 -28.24
C LYS A 300 -4.46 31.03 -29.32
N PRO A 301 -4.53 32.22 -29.96
CA PRO A 301 -5.50 32.46 -31.01
C PRO A 301 -5.30 31.50 -32.19
N PRO A 302 -6.38 31.14 -32.91
CA PRO A 302 -6.25 30.33 -34.12
C PRO A 302 -5.46 31.06 -35.19
N ILE A 303 -4.88 30.30 -36.13
CA ILE A 303 -4.24 30.88 -37.31
C ILE A 303 -5.24 31.65 -38.19
N LYS A 304 -4.74 32.51 -39.07
CA LYS A 304 -5.58 33.24 -40.03
C LYS A 304 -5.99 32.30 -41.17
N TYR A 305 -7.30 32.05 -41.28
CA TYR A 305 -7.89 31.14 -42.26
C TYR A 305 -7.49 31.46 -43.70
N GLU A 306 -7.41 32.74 -44.06
CA GLU A 306 -7.16 33.21 -45.43
C GLU A 306 -5.72 32.98 -45.89
N ASN A 307 -4.78 32.94 -44.94
CA ASN A 307 -3.35 32.85 -45.22
C ASN A 307 -2.82 31.41 -45.12
N ALA A 308 -3.62 30.50 -44.57
CA ALA A 308 -3.23 29.12 -44.33
C ALA A 308 -3.45 28.24 -45.57
N ILE A 309 -2.56 27.28 -45.77
CA ILE A 309 -2.70 26.25 -46.80
C ILE A 309 -3.95 25.42 -46.47
N ARG A 310 -4.86 25.28 -47.45
CA ARG A 310 -6.11 24.52 -47.35
C ARG A 310 -5.89 23.01 -47.43
N GLY A 311 -4.99 22.50 -46.59
CA GLY A 311 -4.63 21.09 -46.49
C GLY A 311 -4.16 20.74 -45.08
N ALA A 312 -3.77 19.48 -44.90
CA ALA A 312 -3.26 18.99 -43.63
C ALA A 312 -1.76 18.72 -43.70
N SER A 313 -1.02 19.15 -42.68
CA SER A 313 0.36 18.69 -42.50
C SER A 313 0.42 17.37 -41.73
N PHE A 314 1.36 16.49 -42.09
CA PHE A 314 1.70 15.27 -41.34
C PHE A 314 3.21 15.25 -41.08
N ILE A 315 3.59 15.17 -39.81
CA ILE A 315 4.99 15.27 -39.37
C ILE A 315 5.31 14.06 -38.49
N ALA A 316 5.89 13.03 -39.08
CA ALA A 316 6.25 11.80 -38.38
C ALA A 316 7.65 11.29 -38.78
N ARG A 317 8.42 10.86 -37.76
CA ARG A 317 9.70 10.16 -37.94
C ARG A 317 9.67 8.68 -37.57
N ASN A 318 8.81 8.30 -36.62
CA ASN A 318 8.61 6.91 -36.23
C ASN A 318 7.69 6.23 -37.26
N CYS A 319 8.29 5.61 -38.27
CA CYS A 319 7.57 4.89 -39.32
C CYS A 319 7.40 3.41 -38.96
N GLY A 320 6.35 2.77 -39.47
CA GLY A 320 6.01 1.40 -39.06
C GLY A 320 5.30 1.38 -37.72
N SER A 321 4.37 2.32 -37.55
CA SER A 321 3.58 2.46 -36.32
C SER A 321 2.78 1.20 -35.97
N LYS A 322 2.51 0.97 -34.69
CA LYS A 322 1.75 -0.21 -34.23
C LYS A 322 0.27 -0.16 -34.63
N ASN A 323 -0.26 1.04 -34.88
CA ASN A 323 -1.62 1.26 -35.35
C ASN A 323 -1.74 1.42 -36.88
N ASN A 324 -0.66 1.24 -37.65
CA ASN A 324 -0.64 1.47 -39.10
C ASN A 324 -1.13 2.86 -39.52
N ARG A 325 -0.84 3.91 -38.74
CA ARG A 325 -1.25 5.29 -39.06
C ARG A 325 -0.83 5.72 -40.47
N GLU A 326 0.30 5.21 -40.97
CA GLU A 326 0.80 5.53 -42.30
C GLU A 326 -0.20 5.09 -43.37
N LYS A 327 -0.86 3.93 -43.18
CA LYS A 327 -1.92 3.47 -44.08
C LYS A 327 -3.11 4.42 -44.06
N VAL A 328 -3.54 4.87 -42.89
CA VAL A 328 -4.63 5.86 -42.73
C VAL A 328 -4.28 7.16 -43.46
N VAL A 329 -3.04 7.64 -43.32
CA VAL A 329 -2.58 8.85 -44.01
C VAL A 329 -2.56 8.65 -45.53
N THR A 330 -2.07 7.52 -46.03
CA THR A 330 -2.05 7.22 -47.48
C THR A 330 -3.46 7.16 -48.06
N GLU A 331 -4.40 6.49 -47.39
CA GLU A 331 -5.80 6.46 -47.84
C GLU A 331 -6.45 7.85 -47.82
N LEU A 332 -6.10 8.70 -46.83
CA LEU A 332 -6.60 10.06 -46.76
C LEU A 332 -5.98 10.98 -47.83
N GLN A 333 -4.72 10.75 -48.24
CA GLN A 333 -4.06 11.48 -49.33
C GLN A 333 -4.78 11.35 -50.67
N GLU A 334 -5.52 10.26 -50.89
CA GLU A 334 -6.34 10.07 -52.10
C GLU A 334 -7.59 10.95 -52.11
N GLN A 335 -8.01 11.44 -50.95
CA GLN A 335 -9.32 12.08 -50.72
C GLN A 335 -9.20 13.54 -50.30
N PHE A 336 -8.04 13.94 -49.75
CA PHE A 336 -7.78 15.28 -49.24
C PHE A 336 -6.29 15.64 -49.38
N GLN A 337 -5.98 16.94 -49.47
CA GLN A 337 -4.60 17.39 -49.64
C GLN A 337 -3.81 17.26 -48.33
N VAL A 338 -3.01 16.20 -48.22
CA VAL A 338 -2.12 15.95 -47.09
C VAL A 338 -0.65 16.08 -47.50
N PHE A 339 0.08 16.92 -46.76
CA PHE A 339 1.50 17.19 -46.91
C PHE A 339 2.28 16.44 -45.82
N SER A 340 2.88 15.32 -46.18
CA SER A 340 3.77 14.53 -45.35
C SER A 340 5.19 15.09 -45.44
N LEU A 341 5.59 15.84 -44.42
CA LEU A 341 6.77 16.73 -44.45
C LEU A 341 8.04 16.12 -43.82
N SER A 342 7.92 14.97 -43.19
CA SER A 342 9.04 14.29 -42.53
C SER A 342 9.30 12.92 -43.13
N SER A 343 10.19 12.11 -42.53
CA SER A 343 10.71 10.90 -43.15
C SER A 343 9.65 9.82 -43.44
N CYS A 344 8.52 9.81 -42.74
CA CYS A 344 7.43 8.90 -43.06
C CYS A 344 6.57 9.45 -44.22
N LEU A 345 6.40 8.64 -45.27
CA LEU A 345 5.70 8.93 -46.53
C LEU A 345 6.33 10.03 -47.39
N HIS A 346 6.80 11.13 -46.78
CA HIS A 346 7.58 12.22 -47.37
C HIS A 346 7.18 12.61 -48.80
N ASN A 347 5.99 13.18 -48.97
CA ASN A 347 5.46 13.57 -50.28
C ASN A 347 5.57 15.07 -50.58
N ALA A 348 6.06 15.87 -49.63
CA ALA A 348 6.19 17.31 -49.77
C ALA A 348 7.33 17.85 -48.89
N GLU A 349 7.93 18.95 -49.35
CA GLU A 349 8.90 19.71 -48.57
C GLU A 349 8.20 20.74 -47.67
N PRO A 350 8.82 21.13 -46.54
CA PRO A 350 8.34 22.23 -45.72
C PRO A 350 8.24 23.54 -46.52
N PRO A 351 7.27 24.42 -46.21
CA PRO A 351 7.20 25.74 -46.81
C PRO A 351 8.50 26.53 -46.64
N ALA A 352 8.82 27.37 -47.64
CA ALA A 352 10.04 28.16 -47.64
C ALA A 352 10.18 29.00 -46.36
N ASN A 353 11.40 29.08 -45.82
CA ASN A 353 11.76 29.80 -44.59
C ASN A 353 11.16 29.22 -43.28
N VAL A 354 10.54 28.04 -43.30
CA VAL A 354 10.07 27.37 -42.08
C VAL A 354 10.89 26.12 -41.81
N SER A 355 11.61 26.12 -40.68
CA SER A 355 12.44 24.98 -40.28
C SER A 355 11.60 23.82 -39.73
N MET A 356 11.94 22.59 -40.14
CA MET A 356 11.40 21.35 -39.56
C MET A 356 11.66 21.19 -38.07
N SER A 357 12.66 21.89 -37.51
CA SER A 357 12.91 21.89 -36.06
C SER A 357 11.83 22.64 -35.28
N ASN A 358 11.14 23.60 -35.90
CA ASN A 358 10.05 24.35 -35.27
C ASN A 358 8.70 23.83 -35.76
N LYS A 359 8.26 22.71 -35.16
CA LYS A 359 6.99 22.05 -35.50
C LYS A 359 5.78 22.97 -35.36
N ILE A 360 5.78 23.86 -34.36
CA ILE A 360 4.68 24.79 -34.10
C ILE A 360 4.51 25.77 -35.27
N LEU A 361 5.60 26.44 -35.69
CA LEU A 361 5.57 27.35 -36.85
C LEU A 361 5.23 26.63 -38.15
N LEU A 362 5.64 25.37 -38.28
CA LEU A 362 5.34 24.54 -39.45
C LEU A 362 3.85 24.18 -39.51
N GLN A 363 3.26 23.77 -38.39
CA GLN A 363 1.82 23.51 -38.30
C GLN A 363 0.99 24.74 -38.65
N GLN A 364 1.43 25.94 -38.22
CA GLN A 364 0.76 27.20 -38.49
C GLN A 364 0.54 27.54 -39.97
N GLN A 365 1.29 26.90 -40.87
CA GLN A 365 1.15 27.12 -42.31
C GLN A 365 -0.09 26.43 -42.89
N TYR A 366 -0.74 25.54 -42.15
CA TYR A 366 -1.81 24.66 -42.64
C TYR A 366 -3.08 24.83 -41.81
N LEU A 367 -4.25 24.77 -42.45
CA LEU A 367 -5.55 24.75 -41.76
C LEU A 367 -5.68 23.56 -40.82
N PHE A 368 -5.05 22.43 -41.17
CA PHE A 368 -5.11 21.19 -40.40
C PHE A 368 -3.72 20.63 -40.10
N HIS A 369 -3.63 19.90 -39.00
CA HIS A 369 -2.52 19.00 -38.72
C HIS A 369 -3.04 17.61 -38.39
N LEU A 370 -2.46 16.59 -39.00
CA LEU A 370 -2.75 15.19 -38.66
C LEU A 370 -1.98 14.84 -37.38
N ALA A 371 -2.62 15.06 -36.23
CA ALA A 371 -2.11 14.74 -34.90
C ALA A 371 -2.26 13.23 -34.62
N PHE A 372 -1.67 12.40 -35.48
CA PHE A 372 -1.85 10.95 -35.46
C PHE A 372 -0.80 10.28 -34.59
N GLU A 373 -1.24 9.58 -33.55
CA GLU A 373 -0.39 8.78 -32.69
C GLU A 373 0.13 7.53 -33.37
N ASN A 374 1.19 6.94 -32.82
CA ASN A 374 1.81 5.71 -33.31
C ASN A 374 1.21 4.44 -32.68
N GLN A 375 0.22 4.59 -31.80
CA GLN A 375 -0.53 3.53 -31.15
C GLN A 375 -1.90 4.07 -30.70
N ASN A 376 -2.88 3.18 -30.58
CA ASN A 376 -4.23 3.54 -30.14
C ASN A 376 -4.47 2.96 -28.75
N ILE A 377 -4.11 3.73 -27.73
CA ILE A 377 -4.25 3.37 -26.32
C ILE A 377 -4.93 4.54 -25.61
N ASP A 378 -5.89 4.24 -24.73
CA ASP A 378 -6.56 5.25 -23.92
C ASP A 378 -5.54 6.14 -23.19
N ASP A 379 -5.83 7.43 -23.13
CA ASP A 379 -4.99 8.45 -22.48
C ASP A 379 -3.62 8.71 -23.13
N TYR A 380 -3.19 7.93 -24.12
CA TYR A 380 -1.92 8.14 -24.84
C TYR A 380 -2.05 9.30 -25.84
N ILE A 381 -2.03 10.53 -25.32
CA ILE A 381 -2.16 11.77 -26.07
C ILE A 381 -0.88 12.57 -25.91
N THR A 382 -0.14 12.72 -27.00
CA THR A 382 1.25 13.20 -26.96
C THR A 382 1.41 14.64 -27.42
N GLU A 383 2.65 15.09 -27.59
CA GLU A 383 3.01 16.40 -28.13
C GLU A 383 2.37 16.70 -29.48
N LYS A 384 1.96 15.67 -30.24
CA LYS A 384 1.31 15.82 -31.56
C LYS A 384 -0.01 16.56 -31.45
N MET A 385 -0.79 16.27 -30.41
CA MET A 385 -2.06 16.95 -30.17
C MET A 385 -1.82 18.33 -29.54
N TRP A 386 -1.11 18.37 -28.42
CA TRP A 386 -0.91 19.60 -27.65
C TRP A 386 -0.13 20.68 -28.41
N GLY A 387 0.86 20.28 -29.21
CA GLY A 387 1.56 21.19 -30.12
C GLY A 387 0.63 21.76 -31.20
N THR A 388 -0.34 20.98 -31.68
CA THR A 388 -1.34 21.48 -32.65
C THR A 388 -2.26 22.52 -32.02
N PHE A 389 -2.69 22.30 -30.77
CA PHE A 389 -3.44 23.33 -30.05
C PHE A 389 -2.62 24.60 -29.87
N GLN A 390 -1.34 24.48 -29.49
CA GLN A 390 -0.45 25.63 -29.30
C GLN A 390 -0.11 26.35 -30.62
N SER A 391 -0.11 25.67 -31.77
CA SER A 391 0.09 26.32 -33.06
C SER A 391 -1.13 27.14 -33.50
N GLY A 392 -2.32 26.87 -32.98
CA GLY A 392 -3.56 27.50 -33.44
C GLY A 392 -4.15 26.85 -34.70
N THR A 393 -3.58 25.72 -35.13
CA THR A 393 -4.07 24.88 -36.22
C THR A 393 -5.17 23.93 -35.73
N LEU A 394 -6.07 23.49 -36.61
CA LEU A 394 -7.13 22.52 -36.25
C LEU A 394 -6.58 21.08 -36.30
N PRO A 395 -6.52 20.34 -35.18
CA PRO A 395 -6.10 18.95 -35.20
C PRO A 395 -7.15 18.02 -35.83
N VAL A 396 -6.67 17.15 -36.71
CA VAL A 396 -7.34 15.90 -37.08
C VAL A 396 -6.66 14.79 -36.30
N TYR A 397 -7.40 14.12 -35.43
CA TYR A 397 -6.82 13.22 -34.42
C TYR A 397 -7.12 11.75 -34.71
N TYR A 398 -6.11 10.90 -34.55
CA TYR A 398 -6.18 9.44 -34.62
C TYR A 398 -5.18 8.86 -33.61
N GLY A 399 -5.65 8.22 -32.55
CA GLY A 399 -4.80 7.81 -31.42
C GLY A 399 -5.62 7.25 -30.26
N ALA A 400 -5.58 7.91 -29.10
CA ALA A 400 -6.39 7.56 -27.95
C ALA A 400 -7.90 7.58 -28.29
N PRO A 401 -8.61 6.44 -28.17
CA PRO A 401 -10.04 6.37 -28.46
C PRO A 401 -10.88 7.33 -27.61
N ASN A 402 -10.46 7.58 -26.37
CA ASN A 402 -11.13 8.46 -25.41
C ASN A 402 -10.70 9.94 -25.49
N ILE A 403 -10.11 10.41 -26.60
CA ILE A 403 -9.60 11.78 -26.76
C ILE A 403 -10.61 12.87 -26.34
N GLU A 404 -11.91 12.65 -26.58
CA GLU A 404 -12.97 13.62 -26.28
C GLU A 404 -13.12 13.90 -24.78
N GLU A 405 -12.64 13.00 -23.91
CA GLU A 405 -12.57 13.20 -22.44
C GLU A 405 -11.41 14.11 -22.00
N HIS A 406 -10.50 14.44 -22.92
CA HIS A 406 -9.23 15.12 -22.62
C HIS A 406 -9.11 16.47 -23.32
N VAL A 407 -10.06 16.87 -24.16
CA VAL A 407 -10.00 18.10 -24.94
C VAL A 407 -11.28 18.92 -24.78
N PRO A 408 -11.25 20.24 -25.01
CA PRO A 408 -12.48 21.03 -25.03
C PRO A 408 -13.49 20.46 -26.05
N PRO A 409 -14.80 20.49 -25.78
CA PRO A 409 -15.81 20.02 -26.73
C PRO A 409 -15.68 20.74 -28.07
N HIS A 410 -15.86 19.99 -29.17
CA HIS A 410 -15.79 20.52 -30.54
C HIS A 410 -14.46 21.25 -30.85
N SER A 411 -13.33 20.76 -30.34
CA SER A 411 -11.99 21.33 -30.58
C SER A 411 -11.11 20.53 -31.54
N VAL A 412 -11.51 19.30 -31.85
CA VAL A 412 -10.76 18.34 -32.68
C VAL A 412 -11.67 17.69 -33.72
N ILE A 413 -11.11 17.34 -34.87
CA ILE A 413 -11.76 16.42 -35.81
C ILE A 413 -11.29 15.00 -35.48
N ASN A 414 -12.11 14.26 -34.73
CA ASN A 414 -11.81 12.89 -34.33
C ASN A 414 -12.04 11.92 -35.50
N ALA A 415 -11.00 11.23 -35.98
CA ALA A 415 -11.11 10.30 -37.10
C ALA A 415 -12.05 9.13 -36.80
N TYR A 416 -12.23 8.75 -35.54
CA TYR A 416 -13.16 7.68 -35.13
C TYR A 416 -14.64 8.02 -35.39
N ASN A 417 -14.97 9.30 -35.59
CA ASN A 417 -16.36 9.73 -35.85
C ASN A 417 -16.78 9.53 -37.32
N PHE A 418 -15.92 8.93 -38.15
CA PHE A 418 -16.15 8.68 -39.57
C PHE A 418 -16.04 7.19 -39.87
N SER A 419 -16.97 6.66 -40.66
CA SER A 419 -16.97 5.24 -41.02
C SER A 419 -15.91 4.86 -42.07
N SER A 420 -15.29 5.83 -42.73
CA SER A 420 -14.16 5.60 -43.65
C SER A 420 -13.30 6.86 -43.84
N ASN A 421 -12.06 6.66 -44.30
CA ASN A 421 -11.14 7.76 -44.66
C ASN A 421 -11.65 8.59 -45.86
N GLU A 422 -12.47 8.02 -46.73
CA GLU A 422 -13.17 8.74 -47.79
C GLU A 422 -14.14 9.79 -47.24
N ILE A 423 -14.95 9.40 -46.25
CA ILE A 423 -15.92 10.31 -45.63
C ILE A 423 -15.18 11.37 -44.80
N LEU A 424 -14.10 10.99 -44.10
CA LEU A 424 -13.23 11.95 -43.42
C LEU A 424 -12.64 12.97 -44.41
N GLY A 425 -12.07 12.53 -45.54
CA GLY A 425 -11.50 13.43 -46.55
C GLY A 425 -12.52 14.39 -47.17
N LYS A 426 -13.73 13.91 -47.46
CA LYS A 426 -14.86 14.76 -47.89
C LYS A 426 -15.25 15.78 -46.82
N TYR A 427 -15.26 15.38 -45.55
CA TYR A 427 -15.53 16.29 -44.44
C TYR A 427 -14.43 17.36 -44.28
N LEU A 428 -13.16 16.98 -44.34
CA LEU A 428 -12.04 17.92 -44.31
C LEU A 428 -12.12 18.92 -45.46
N THR A 429 -12.50 18.47 -46.66
CA THR A 429 -12.74 19.36 -47.81
C THR A 429 -13.88 20.36 -47.54
N LYS A 430 -14.98 19.91 -46.91
CA LYS A 430 -16.08 20.79 -46.51
C LYS A 430 -15.62 21.84 -45.50
N VAL A 431 -14.88 21.44 -44.47
CA VAL A 431 -14.35 22.37 -43.44
C VAL A 431 -13.33 23.33 -44.05
N ALA A 432 -12.42 22.83 -44.90
CA ALA A 432 -11.40 23.63 -45.58
C ALA A 432 -11.99 24.74 -46.48
N ASN A 433 -13.21 24.55 -46.98
CA ASN A 433 -13.91 25.50 -47.86
C ASN A 433 -15.02 26.31 -47.16
N ASN A 434 -15.18 26.17 -45.84
CA ASN A 434 -16.16 26.91 -45.07
C ASN A 434 -15.49 27.53 -43.83
N GLN A 435 -15.17 28.83 -43.94
CA GLN A 435 -14.51 29.60 -42.87
C GLN A 435 -15.28 29.52 -41.55
N THR A 436 -16.59 29.77 -41.58
CA THR A 436 -17.43 29.74 -40.37
C THR A 436 -17.40 28.37 -39.70
N LEU A 437 -17.43 27.30 -40.47
CA LEU A 437 -17.34 25.93 -39.94
C LEU A 437 -15.95 25.67 -39.35
N TRP A 438 -14.87 26.06 -40.02
CA TRP A 438 -13.51 25.91 -39.49
C TRP A 438 -13.32 26.73 -38.20
N GLU A 439 -13.77 27.99 -38.18
CA GLU A 439 -13.69 28.87 -37.01
C GLU A 439 -14.52 28.34 -35.83
N SER A 440 -15.63 27.63 -36.09
CA SER A 440 -16.44 27.03 -35.03
C SER A 440 -15.65 26.04 -34.15
N TYR A 441 -14.65 25.35 -34.72
CA TYR A 441 -13.76 24.45 -33.97
C TYR A 441 -12.79 25.18 -33.03
N HIS A 442 -12.73 26.50 -33.11
CA HIS A 442 -11.90 27.36 -32.29
C HIS A 442 -12.71 28.21 -31.30
N ASP A 443 -14.04 28.06 -31.26
CA ASP A 443 -14.94 28.79 -30.35
C ASP A 443 -14.56 28.63 -28.88
N TRP A 444 -14.06 27.46 -28.51
CA TRP A 444 -13.63 27.15 -27.16
C TRP A 444 -12.50 28.07 -26.67
N ARG A 445 -11.66 28.60 -27.57
CA ARG A 445 -10.55 29.52 -27.24
C ARG A 445 -11.04 30.89 -26.77
N ARG A 446 -12.29 31.24 -27.09
CA ARG A 446 -12.91 32.54 -26.73
C ARG A 446 -13.65 32.51 -25.40
N LYS A 447 -13.61 31.37 -24.71
CA LYS A 447 -14.29 31.12 -23.44
C LYS A 447 -13.26 30.59 -22.44
N PRO A 448 -13.51 30.69 -21.12
CA PRO A 448 -12.72 29.96 -20.16
C PRO A 448 -12.70 28.46 -20.48
N LEU A 449 -11.54 27.81 -20.30
CA LEU A 449 -11.43 26.37 -20.48
C LEU A 449 -12.42 25.62 -19.58
N PRO A 450 -13.01 24.50 -20.05
CA PRO A 450 -13.95 23.71 -19.25
C PRO A 450 -13.38 23.36 -17.87
N LEU A 451 -14.22 23.40 -16.84
CA LEU A 451 -13.80 23.11 -15.46
C LEU A 451 -13.20 21.70 -15.35
N GLU A 452 -13.87 20.71 -15.95
CA GLU A 452 -13.39 19.32 -15.96
C GLU A 452 -11.99 19.19 -16.59
N PHE A 453 -11.72 19.89 -17.70
CA PHE A 453 -10.39 19.91 -18.31
C PHE A 453 -9.36 20.51 -17.35
N ARG A 454 -9.68 21.65 -16.73
CA ARG A 454 -8.78 22.33 -15.79
C ARG A 454 -8.47 21.45 -14.59
N GLU A 455 -9.48 20.84 -13.98
CA GLU A 455 -9.32 19.94 -12.84
C GLU A 455 -8.49 18.70 -13.21
N LYS A 456 -8.76 18.10 -14.38
CA LYS A 456 -8.06 16.91 -14.87
C LYS A 456 -6.56 17.12 -15.05
N PHE A 457 -6.14 18.31 -15.48
CA PHE A 457 -4.73 18.61 -15.75
C PHE A 457 -4.07 19.53 -14.71
N ASN A 458 -4.78 19.96 -13.65
CA ASN A 458 -4.25 20.91 -12.67
C ASN A 458 -2.97 20.39 -11.99
N PHE A 459 -2.88 19.09 -11.72
CA PHE A 459 -1.71 18.50 -11.06
C PHE A 459 -0.41 18.58 -11.91
N THR A 460 -0.51 18.88 -13.20
CA THR A 460 0.63 18.93 -14.11
C THR A 460 1.55 20.14 -13.86
N HIS A 461 1.13 21.11 -13.04
CA HIS A 461 2.00 22.16 -12.50
C HIS A 461 3.13 21.61 -11.62
N ILE A 462 2.95 20.41 -11.04
CA ILE A 462 3.93 19.75 -10.17
C ILE A 462 4.64 18.68 -10.98
N HIS A 463 5.98 18.65 -10.94
CA HIS A 463 6.76 17.65 -11.68
C HIS A 463 6.46 16.22 -11.21
N SER A 464 6.49 15.24 -12.13
CA SER A 464 6.12 13.84 -11.86
C SER A 464 6.94 13.19 -10.74
N GLU A 465 8.23 13.52 -10.63
CA GLU A 465 9.10 13.03 -9.55
C GLU A 465 8.62 13.50 -8.18
N CYS A 466 8.12 14.73 -8.06
CA CYS A 466 7.54 15.21 -6.80
C CYS A 466 6.22 14.49 -6.50
N ARG A 467 5.37 14.26 -7.50
CA ARG A 467 4.13 13.48 -7.34
C ARG A 467 4.41 12.05 -6.85
N MET A 468 5.43 11.39 -7.39
CA MET A 468 5.91 10.09 -6.91
C MET A 468 6.36 10.15 -5.44
N CYS A 469 7.13 11.18 -5.07
CA CYS A 469 7.58 11.39 -3.70
C CYS A 469 6.42 11.63 -2.72
N ARG A 470 5.41 12.42 -3.13
CA ARG A 470 4.18 12.63 -2.37
C ARG A 470 3.41 11.34 -2.14
N TRP A 471 3.20 10.56 -3.20
CA TRP A 471 2.54 9.26 -3.10
C TRP A 471 3.30 8.32 -2.14
N ALA A 472 4.62 8.22 -2.31
CA ALA A 472 5.44 7.34 -1.48
C ALA A 472 5.42 7.77 -0.01
N TYR A 473 5.44 9.07 0.25
CA TYR A 473 5.28 9.63 1.59
C TYR A 473 3.93 9.24 2.19
N ALA A 474 2.82 9.47 1.47
CA ALA A 474 1.48 9.14 1.94
C ALA A 474 1.38 7.65 2.32
N LYS A 475 1.80 6.75 1.43
CA LYS A 475 1.71 5.31 1.68
C LYS A 475 2.64 4.85 2.81
N LYS A 476 3.81 5.48 3.00
CA LYS A 476 4.77 5.09 4.05
C LYS A 476 4.25 5.41 5.45
N TYR A 477 3.51 6.51 5.56
CA TYR A 477 2.97 7.02 6.82
C TYR A 477 1.46 6.77 6.98
N GLY A 478 0.87 5.96 6.07
CA GLY A 478 -0.54 5.60 6.09
C GLY A 478 -1.49 6.78 5.90
N LEU A 479 -1.07 7.87 5.26
CA LEU A 479 -1.93 9.03 4.97
C LEU A 479 -2.79 8.77 3.72
N GLY A 480 -3.82 9.59 3.54
CA GLY A 480 -4.67 9.55 2.35
C GLY A 480 -3.93 10.04 1.10
N TRP A 481 -4.41 9.59 -0.06
CA TRP A 481 -3.89 10.00 -1.37
C TRP A 481 -5.05 10.42 -2.27
N ASN A 482 -5.07 11.70 -2.65
CA ASN A 482 -6.00 12.17 -3.66
C ASN A 482 -5.38 11.94 -5.04
N HIS A 483 -5.81 10.87 -5.72
CA HIS A 483 -5.28 10.51 -7.03
C HIS A 483 -5.53 11.58 -8.11
N ALA A 484 -6.72 12.16 -8.16
CA ALA A 484 -7.05 13.17 -9.18
C ALA A 484 -6.20 14.44 -9.05
N LYS A 485 -5.91 14.88 -7.81
CA LYS A 485 -5.09 16.06 -7.54
C LYS A 485 -3.60 15.76 -7.38
N GLN A 486 -3.23 14.49 -7.20
CA GLN A 486 -1.88 14.02 -6.90
C GLN A 486 -1.30 14.67 -5.63
N GLU A 487 -2.11 14.65 -4.57
CA GLU A 487 -1.84 15.34 -3.29
C GLU A 487 -1.97 14.37 -2.09
N ILE A 488 -1.16 14.63 -1.06
CA ILE A 488 -1.26 13.96 0.24
C ILE A 488 -2.46 14.57 0.98
N THR A 489 -3.31 13.73 1.54
CA THR A 489 -4.45 14.16 2.36
C THR A 489 -4.42 13.49 3.73
N GLU A 490 -5.17 14.03 4.67
CA GLU A 490 -5.57 13.25 5.84
C GLU A 490 -6.39 12.04 5.39
N THR A 491 -6.50 11.02 6.24
CA THR A 491 -7.35 9.87 5.98
C THR A 491 -8.83 10.28 5.95
N SER A 492 -9.61 9.63 5.10
CA SER A 492 -11.03 9.92 4.90
C SER A 492 -11.85 9.74 6.18
N ILE A 493 -11.48 8.76 7.01
CA ILE A 493 -11.89 8.67 8.41
C ILE A 493 -10.78 9.29 9.25
N SER A 494 -11.10 10.32 10.04
CA SER A 494 -10.13 10.96 10.92
C SER A 494 -9.52 9.93 11.88
N ARG A 495 -8.24 10.09 12.20
CA ARG A 495 -7.57 9.30 13.26
C ARG A 495 -7.66 9.96 14.63
N ASN A 496 -8.28 11.14 14.71
CA ASN A 496 -8.39 11.89 15.96
C ASN A 496 -9.34 11.18 16.92
N VAL A 497 -8.88 11.02 18.14
CA VAL A 497 -9.65 10.42 19.21
C VAL A 497 -10.43 11.49 19.96
N CYS A 498 -11.75 11.33 20.05
CA CYS A 498 -12.59 12.18 20.88
C CYS A 498 -13.38 11.33 21.88
N ILE A 499 -13.45 11.84 23.10
CA ILE A 499 -13.98 11.15 24.28
C ILE A 499 -15.18 11.94 24.85
N ASN A 500 -16.20 11.25 25.36
CA ASN A 500 -17.29 11.89 26.09
C ASN A 500 -16.81 12.52 27.42
N GLY A 501 -17.29 13.74 27.73
CA GLY A 501 -17.07 14.40 29.01
C GLY A 501 -17.67 13.61 30.19
N ALA A 502 -17.18 13.89 31.40
CA ALA A 502 -17.37 13.08 32.62
C ALA A 502 -18.83 12.90 33.12
N SER A 503 -19.84 13.45 32.45
CA SER A 503 -21.23 13.50 32.92
C SER A 503 -22.21 12.53 32.26
N SER A 504 -21.85 11.85 31.15
CA SER A 504 -22.76 10.87 30.51
C SER A 504 -22.67 9.49 31.18
N GLN A 505 -23.63 9.20 32.07
CA GLN A 505 -23.80 7.87 32.68
C GLN A 505 -24.22 6.76 31.69
N ALA A 506 -24.29 7.03 30.39
CA ALA A 506 -24.75 6.09 29.38
C ALA A 506 -23.85 6.11 28.14
N SER A 507 -23.29 4.94 27.81
CA SER A 507 -22.68 4.53 26.52
C SER A 507 -21.40 5.25 26.05
N GLY A 508 -20.29 4.48 26.05
CA GLY A 508 -19.07 4.70 25.25
C GLY A 508 -18.18 5.88 25.66
N LEU A 509 -16.88 5.64 25.89
CA LEU A 509 -15.92 6.74 26.01
C LEU A 509 -15.63 7.35 24.65
N LEU A 510 -15.29 6.52 23.67
CA LEU A 510 -14.95 6.96 22.33
C LEU A 510 -16.19 7.28 21.50
N THR A 511 -16.19 8.46 20.88
CA THR A 511 -17.20 8.88 19.89
C THR A 511 -16.60 9.05 18.51
N GLN A 512 -15.27 9.27 18.42
CA GLN A 512 -14.50 9.29 17.19
C GLN A 512 -13.18 8.55 17.39
N PRO A 513 -12.69 7.86 16.35
CA PRO A 513 -13.30 7.72 15.01
C PRO A 513 -14.38 6.63 14.90
N PHE A 514 -14.60 5.89 15.98
CA PHE A 514 -15.66 4.91 16.12
C PHE A 514 -16.28 5.05 17.50
N LYS A 515 -17.52 4.57 17.63
CA LYS A 515 -18.20 4.46 18.92
C LYS A 515 -17.81 3.15 19.58
N GLU A 516 -17.36 3.22 20.83
CA GLU A 516 -17.12 2.02 21.61
C GLU A 516 -18.34 1.65 22.45
N HIS A 517 -18.61 0.36 22.52
CA HIS A 517 -19.66 -0.22 23.35
C HIS A 517 -19.11 -1.44 24.05
N TRP A 518 -19.60 -1.69 25.26
CA TRP A 518 -19.20 -2.84 26.05
C TRP A 518 -20.43 -3.68 26.36
N LEU A 519 -20.34 -4.98 26.05
CA LEU A 519 -21.42 -5.94 26.19
C LEU A 519 -20.92 -7.15 26.98
N SER A 520 -21.85 -7.96 27.49
CA SER A 520 -21.54 -9.26 28.07
C SER A 520 -22.39 -10.36 27.44
N ILE A 521 -21.78 -11.52 27.20
CA ILE A 521 -22.44 -12.75 26.79
C ILE A 521 -22.38 -13.70 27.98
N ASP A 522 -23.54 -14.17 28.43
CA ASP A 522 -23.63 -15.17 29.50
C ASP A 522 -23.46 -16.61 28.99
N ALA A 523 -23.39 -17.57 29.91
CA ALA A 523 -23.25 -18.99 29.59
C ALA A 523 -24.43 -19.59 28.79
N SER A 524 -25.55 -18.85 28.64
CA SER A 524 -26.71 -19.23 27.84
C SER A 524 -26.70 -18.64 26.42
N ASN A 525 -25.59 -18.02 26.01
CA ASN A 525 -25.41 -17.29 24.75
C ASN A 525 -26.35 -16.08 24.59
N GLN A 526 -26.91 -15.56 25.67
CA GLN A 526 -27.71 -14.34 25.61
C GLN A 526 -26.80 -13.11 25.71
N LEU A 527 -26.99 -12.18 24.77
CA LEU A 527 -26.30 -10.90 24.75
C LEU A 527 -27.06 -9.93 25.66
N HIS A 528 -26.39 -9.44 26.70
CA HIS A 528 -26.94 -8.44 27.59
C HIS A 528 -26.31 -7.07 27.29
N GLU A 529 -27.12 -6.12 26.85
CA GLU A 529 -26.75 -4.70 26.75
C GLU A 529 -26.97 -4.04 28.12
N GLN A 530 -25.93 -3.91 28.95
CA GLN A 530 -25.99 -3.04 30.13
C GLN A 530 -24.62 -2.44 30.44
N VAL A 531 -24.57 -1.11 30.65
CA VAL A 531 -23.46 -0.41 31.32
C VAL A 531 -24.05 0.40 32.47
N ARG A 532 -23.63 0.11 33.72
CA ARG A 532 -23.70 1.07 34.84
C ARG A 532 -22.27 1.46 35.18
N SER A 533 -21.82 2.63 34.74
CA SER A 533 -20.51 3.17 35.11
C SER A 533 -20.62 4.03 36.37
N THR A 534 -19.92 3.68 37.45
CA THR A 534 -19.71 4.56 38.60
C THR A 534 -18.32 5.18 38.54
N LEU A 535 -18.25 6.51 38.50
CA LEU A 535 -17.02 7.28 38.67
C LEU A 535 -16.43 7.02 40.06
N SER A 536 -15.15 6.64 40.15
CA SER A 536 -14.41 6.76 41.40
C SER A 536 -14.06 8.23 41.60
N ARG A 537 -14.77 8.91 42.51
CA ARG A 537 -14.30 10.19 43.06
C ARG A 537 -12.99 9.94 43.80
N SER A 538 -11.93 10.65 43.42
CA SER A 538 -10.83 10.92 44.33
C SER A 538 -11.34 11.85 45.44
N ASP A 539 -10.98 11.53 46.68
CA ASP A 539 -11.39 12.26 47.87
C ASP A 539 -11.10 13.77 47.78
N GLY A 540 -12.12 14.57 48.12
CA GLY A 540 -11.96 15.94 48.60
C GLY A 540 -12.19 17.07 47.59
N ASP A 541 -13.45 17.37 47.22
CA ASP A 541 -13.93 18.76 47.23
C ASP A 541 -15.47 18.84 47.18
N GLN A 542 -16.06 19.77 47.95
CA GLN A 542 -17.50 20.00 48.00
C GLN A 542 -17.88 21.26 47.20
N SER A 543 -19.09 21.20 46.61
CA SER A 543 -19.90 22.27 46.02
C SER A 543 -19.49 22.78 44.62
N GLU A 544 -20.37 22.61 43.63
CA GLU A 544 -21.34 23.63 43.21
C GLU A 544 -22.30 23.04 42.15
N GLN A 545 -23.57 23.46 42.20
CA GLN A 545 -24.59 23.20 41.18
C GLN A 545 -24.36 24.17 40.01
N GLY A 546 -24.03 23.64 38.84
CA GLY A 546 -23.87 24.40 37.60
C GLY A 546 -24.65 23.78 36.45
N ASN A 547 -25.45 24.60 35.80
CA ASN A 547 -26.35 24.31 34.69
C ASN A 547 -25.65 24.72 33.38
N SER A 548 -25.35 23.83 32.43
CA SER A 548 -25.07 24.21 31.03
C SER A 548 -24.73 23.03 30.11
N ASN A 549 -25.19 23.14 28.86
CA ASN A 549 -24.75 22.39 27.68
C ASN A 549 -23.23 22.14 27.66
N GLU A 550 -22.78 20.89 27.83
CA GLU A 550 -21.35 20.55 27.77
C GLU A 550 -20.94 20.13 26.36
N ALA A 551 -19.99 20.87 25.79
CA ALA A 551 -19.37 20.61 24.51
C ALA A 551 -18.55 19.32 24.55
N VAL A 552 -18.53 18.57 23.44
CA VAL A 552 -17.60 17.46 23.20
C VAL A 552 -16.18 18.00 23.32
N SER A 553 -15.48 17.66 24.41
CA SER A 553 -14.07 17.98 24.61
C SER A 553 -13.22 16.81 24.14
N CYS A 554 -12.40 17.00 23.11
CA CYS A 554 -11.38 16.02 22.74
C CYS A 554 -10.19 16.15 23.74
N GLY A 555 -10.37 15.57 24.94
CA GLY A 555 -9.47 15.61 26.12
C GLY A 555 -10.34 15.63 27.39
N ASP A 556 -10.22 14.78 28.42
CA ASP A 556 -9.02 14.56 29.25
C ASP A 556 -9.07 13.25 30.08
N GLN A 557 -9.77 12.19 29.65
CA GLN A 557 -9.74 10.90 30.35
C GLN A 557 -9.41 9.73 29.42
N LYS A 558 -8.10 9.47 29.24
CA LYS A 558 -7.60 8.32 28.48
C LYS A 558 -7.80 6.99 29.19
N GLU A 559 -8.05 6.97 30.50
CA GLU A 559 -8.28 5.74 31.28
C GLU A 559 -9.67 5.77 31.94
N LYS A 560 -10.38 4.63 31.91
CA LYS A 560 -11.65 4.44 32.62
C LYS A 560 -11.78 3.01 33.14
N THR A 561 -12.48 2.87 34.26
CA THR A 561 -12.96 1.57 34.75
C THR A 561 -14.28 1.20 34.08
N VAL A 562 -14.33 0.03 33.46
CA VAL A 562 -15.51 -0.56 32.85
C VAL A 562 -16.05 -1.61 33.81
N LEU A 563 -17.30 -1.45 34.26
CA LEU A 563 -18.00 -2.38 35.16
C LEU A 563 -19.14 -3.07 34.40
N LEU A 564 -19.08 -4.39 34.29
CA LEU A 564 -20.06 -5.22 33.55
C LEU A 564 -20.29 -6.51 34.33
N ASN A 565 -21.53 -6.80 34.74
CA ASN A 565 -21.92 -8.09 35.33
C ASN A 565 -20.88 -8.67 36.32
N ARG A 566 -20.59 -7.93 37.41
CA ARG A 566 -19.66 -8.31 38.49
C ARG A 566 -18.16 -8.27 38.13
N LEU A 567 -17.82 -7.95 36.88
CA LEU A 567 -16.44 -7.78 36.41
C LEU A 567 -16.05 -6.31 36.32
N GLY A 568 -14.85 -5.99 36.80
CA GLY A 568 -14.24 -4.67 36.69
C GLY A 568 -12.94 -4.72 35.88
N LEU A 569 -12.96 -4.08 34.72
CA LEU A 569 -11.79 -3.89 33.87
C LEU A 569 -11.31 -2.46 33.91
N ARG A 570 -10.00 -2.26 33.77
CA ARG A 570 -9.41 -0.95 33.54
C ARG A 570 -9.01 -0.87 32.08
N ARG A 571 -9.53 0.13 31.38
CA ARG A 571 -9.23 0.35 29.96
C ARG A 571 -8.53 1.69 29.81
N SER A 572 -7.44 1.72 29.04
CA SER A 572 -6.77 2.95 28.59
C SER A 572 -6.72 3.09 27.07
N ILE A 573 -6.52 4.32 26.59
CA ILE A 573 -6.35 4.68 25.17
C ILE A 573 -4.97 5.24 24.95
N GLU A 574 -4.26 4.71 23.97
CA GLU A 574 -2.96 5.20 23.54
C GLU A 574 -3.00 5.50 22.04
N GLU A 575 -2.52 6.68 21.65
CA GLU A 575 -2.47 7.13 20.25
C GLU A 575 -1.02 7.37 19.86
N HIS A 576 -0.54 6.70 18.82
CA HIS A 576 0.81 6.90 18.30
C HIS A 576 0.87 6.48 16.84
N ASP A 577 1.79 7.05 16.05
CA ASP A 577 2.04 6.66 14.65
C ASP A 577 0.79 6.57 13.73
N GLY A 578 -0.33 7.20 14.08
CA GLY A 578 -1.60 7.10 13.35
C GLY A 578 -2.45 5.86 13.69
N VAL A 579 -2.14 5.14 14.76
CA VAL A 579 -2.92 4.01 15.29
C VAL A 579 -3.54 4.35 16.64
N ILE A 580 -4.60 3.61 17.00
CA ILE A 580 -5.33 3.76 18.26
C ILE A 580 -5.29 2.43 19.01
N ASP A 581 -4.66 2.40 20.17
CA ASP A 581 -4.54 1.24 21.03
C ASP A 581 -5.52 1.32 22.20
N LEU A 582 -6.33 0.28 22.33
CA LEU A 582 -7.27 0.05 23.42
C LEU A 582 -6.65 -0.98 24.36
N VAL A 583 -6.01 -0.52 25.44
CA VAL A 583 -5.31 -1.40 26.37
C VAL A 583 -6.25 -1.77 27.51
N VAL A 584 -6.55 -3.06 27.63
CA VAL A 584 -7.45 -3.63 28.64
C VAL A 584 -6.63 -4.37 29.69
N ARG A 585 -6.82 -4.02 30.96
CA ARG A 585 -6.17 -4.62 32.13
C ARG A 585 -7.21 -5.14 33.10
N HIS A 586 -6.97 -6.32 33.68
CA HIS A 586 -7.78 -6.85 34.76
C HIS A 586 -7.39 -6.17 36.08
N GLY A 587 -8.38 -5.86 36.95
CA GLY A 587 -8.10 -5.31 38.29
C GLY A 587 -8.71 -3.93 38.60
N GLY A 588 -9.92 -3.62 38.12
CA GLY A 588 -10.69 -2.52 38.74
C GLY A 588 -11.09 -2.89 40.18
N ASN A 589 -11.31 -1.91 41.07
CA ASN A 589 -11.88 -2.17 42.40
C ASN A 589 -13.22 -2.91 42.26
N ILE A 590 -13.21 -4.23 42.40
CA ILE A 590 -14.43 -5.05 42.41
C ILE A 590 -15.10 -4.79 43.77
N PRO A 591 -16.37 -4.35 43.81
CA PRO A 591 -17.12 -4.31 45.05
C PRO A 591 -17.11 -5.69 45.72
N LYS A 592 -16.67 -5.77 46.98
CA LYS A 592 -16.57 -7.03 47.73
C LYS A 592 -17.89 -7.82 47.65
N GLY A 593 -17.82 -9.11 47.30
CA GLY A 593 -18.95 -10.04 47.34
C GLY A 593 -19.55 -10.48 46.00
N LEU A 594 -18.89 -10.22 44.87
CA LEU A 594 -19.38 -10.58 43.55
C LEU A 594 -18.32 -11.36 42.76
N THR A 595 -18.43 -12.69 42.74
CA THR A 595 -17.60 -13.57 41.89
C THR A 595 -18.10 -13.55 40.43
N PRO A 596 -17.19 -13.57 39.43
CA PRO A 596 -17.55 -13.75 38.03
C PRO A 596 -18.31 -15.08 37.83
N VAL A 597 -19.37 -15.07 37.02
CA VAL A 597 -20.06 -16.31 36.64
C VAL A 597 -19.20 -17.01 35.58
N GLU A 598 -18.85 -18.27 35.83
CA GLU A 598 -18.08 -19.11 34.92
C GLU A 598 -18.73 -19.13 33.52
N GLY A 599 -17.94 -18.86 32.47
CA GLY A 599 -18.42 -18.83 31.08
C GLY A 599 -18.99 -17.49 30.59
N THR A 600 -18.80 -16.39 31.33
CA THR A 600 -19.16 -15.04 30.86
C THR A 600 -18.05 -14.45 29.98
N PHE A 601 -18.40 -13.94 28.79
CA PHE A 601 -17.47 -13.25 27.88
C PHE A 601 -17.82 -11.77 27.81
N LEU A 602 -16.79 -10.92 27.87
CA LEU A 602 -16.95 -9.50 27.62
C LEU A 602 -16.73 -9.24 26.14
N VAL A 603 -17.50 -8.34 25.55
CA VAL A 603 -17.36 -7.98 24.15
C VAL A 603 -17.14 -6.49 24.05
N LEU A 604 -15.99 -6.13 23.48
CA LEU A 604 -15.70 -4.78 23.02
C LEU A 604 -16.27 -4.64 21.61
N ARG A 605 -17.33 -3.85 21.49
CA ARG A 605 -17.98 -3.54 20.22
C ARG A 605 -17.50 -2.17 19.73
N LEU A 606 -17.00 -2.13 18.50
CA LEU A 606 -16.62 -0.92 17.79
C LEU A 606 -17.62 -0.68 16.65
N GLU A 607 -18.30 0.47 16.68
CA GLU A 607 -19.25 0.87 15.64
C GLU A 607 -18.69 2.05 14.84
N THR A 608 -18.65 1.87 13.52
CA THR A 608 -17.95 2.74 12.57
C THR A 608 -18.90 3.19 11.46
N SER A 609 -18.52 4.22 10.70
CA SER A 609 -19.26 4.64 9.51
C SER A 609 -19.06 3.74 8.29
N ILE A 610 -18.13 2.78 8.35
CA ILE A 610 -17.77 1.94 7.21
C ILE A 610 -18.94 1.03 6.82
N LYS A 611 -19.29 1.03 5.54
CA LYS A 611 -20.34 0.19 4.99
C LYS A 611 -19.72 -0.96 4.22
N ASN A 612 -19.32 -2.02 4.92
CA ASN A 612 -18.70 -3.24 4.36
C ASN A 612 -19.13 -3.53 2.92
N SER A 613 -18.21 -3.34 1.96
CA SER A 613 -18.48 -3.54 0.53
C SER A 613 -19.05 -4.94 0.29
N GLY A 614 -20.27 -5.04 -0.25
CA GLY A 614 -20.94 -6.31 -0.52
C GLY A 614 -21.32 -7.14 0.72
N GLY A 615 -21.28 -6.56 1.93
CA GLY A 615 -21.56 -7.25 3.19
C GLY A 615 -20.50 -8.28 3.57
N VAL A 616 -19.25 -8.06 3.14
CA VAL A 616 -18.11 -8.94 3.43
C VAL A 616 -17.18 -8.29 4.46
N TYR A 617 -16.62 -9.11 5.34
CA TYR A 617 -15.50 -8.75 6.21
C TYR A 617 -14.44 -9.84 6.12
N PHE A 618 -13.22 -9.51 6.54
CA PHE A 618 -12.09 -10.44 6.45
C PHE A 618 -11.50 -10.69 7.81
N THR A 619 -10.99 -11.90 8.03
CA THR A 619 -10.30 -12.28 9.26
C THR A 619 -8.96 -12.88 8.94
N ILE A 620 -7.98 -12.63 9.80
CA ILE A 620 -6.66 -13.27 9.72
C ILE A 620 -6.49 -14.13 10.96
N ASN A 621 -6.10 -15.39 10.75
CA ASN A 621 -5.94 -16.36 11.83
C ASN A 621 -4.53 -16.29 12.40
N GLU A 622 -4.39 -16.71 13.66
CA GLU A 622 -3.08 -16.79 14.32
C GLU A 622 -2.16 -17.82 13.63
N SER A 623 -2.72 -18.92 13.13
CA SER A 623 -1.97 -20.01 12.49
C SER A 623 -1.76 -19.84 10.98
N ASP A 624 -2.56 -18.99 10.33
CA ASP A 624 -2.49 -18.76 8.88
C ASP A 624 -2.71 -17.25 8.59
N PRO A 625 -1.67 -16.54 8.13
CA PRO A 625 -1.74 -15.11 7.88
C PRO A 625 -2.53 -14.74 6.60
N GLN A 626 -3.07 -15.70 5.86
CA GLN A 626 -3.91 -15.41 4.70
C GLN A 626 -5.30 -14.90 5.12
N PRO A 627 -5.79 -13.76 4.56
CA PRO A 627 -7.12 -13.25 4.86
C PRO A 627 -8.21 -14.22 4.39
N VAL A 628 -9.16 -14.53 5.28
CA VAL A 628 -10.35 -15.33 4.98
C VAL A 628 -11.56 -14.40 4.87
N ALA A 629 -12.30 -14.51 3.76
CA ALA A 629 -13.49 -13.71 3.51
C ALA A 629 -14.73 -14.34 4.16
N HIS A 630 -15.53 -13.53 4.84
CA HIS A 630 -16.78 -13.92 5.48
C HIS A 630 -17.91 -13.04 4.99
N ARG A 631 -19.05 -13.63 4.67
CA ARG A 631 -20.27 -12.89 4.37
C ARG A 631 -21.09 -12.76 5.64
N PHE A 632 -21.57 -11.55 5.92
CA PHE A 632 -22.52 -11.32 7.00
C PHE A 632 -23.76 -12.21 6.82
N ASN A 633 -24.11 -12.93 7.88
CA ASN A 633 -25.34 -13.72 7.95
C ASN A 633 -26.27 -13.16 9.05
N ARG A 634 -27.42 -12.59 8.64
CA ARG A 634 -28.43 -12.01 9.55
C ARG A 634 -28.95 -12.99 10.62
N THR A 635 -28.83 -14.30 10.39
CA THR A 635 -29.43 -15.33 11.25
C THR A 635 -28.43 -16.10 12.12
N GLN A 636 -27.13 -15.81 12.02
CA GLN A 636 -26.14 -16.46 12.89
C GLN A 636 -26.12 -15.79 14.27
N SER A 637 -26.73 -16.45 15.26
CA SER A 637 -26.40 -16.24 16.66
C SER A 637 -24.94 -16.61 16.90
N ILE A 638 -24.25 -15.85 17.75
CA ILE A 638 -22.87 -16.13 18.19
C ILE A 638 -22.82 -17.57 18.74
N ASN A 639 -22.19 -18.50 18.00
CA ASN A 639 -22.09 -19.89 18.43
C ASN A 639 -20.81 -20.09 19.26
N MET A 640 -20.96 -20.17 20.58
CA MET A 640 -19.86 -20.32 21.53
C MET A 640 -19.02 -21.59 21.36
N SER A 641 -19.52 -22.63 20.68
CA SER A 641 -18.71 -23.83 20.39
C SER A 641 -17.65 -23.62 19.30
N HIS A 642 -17.93 -22.75 18.31
CA HIS A 642 -16.95 -22.38 17.27
C HIS A 642 -15.89 -21.41 17.82
N ILE A 643 -16.26 -20.58 18.79
CA ILE A 643 -15.40 -19.56 19.41
C ILE A 643 -14.22 -20.15 20.17
N LYS A 644 -14.40 -21.32 20.79
CA LYS A 644 -13.35 -21.96 21.59
C LYS A 644 -12.18 -22.48 20.75
N ASN A 645 -12.38 -22.73 19.45
CA ASN A 645 -11.40 -23.41 18.60
C ASN A 645 -10.75 -22.51 17.53
N THR A 646 -11.19 -21.27 17.35
CA THR A 646 -10.65 -20.35 16.33
C THR A 646 -10.12 -19.07 16.96
N ARG A 647 -8.80 -18.88 16.90
CA ARG A 647 -8.12 -17.67 17.36
C ARG A 647 -7.75 -16.79 16.18
N MET A 648 -8.30 -15.59 16.13
CA MET A 648 -7.99 -14.58 15.12
C MET A 648 -7.07 -13.52 15.70
N THR A 649 -6.21 -12.96 14.85
CA THR A 649 -5.28 -11.88 15.19
C THR A 649 -5.73 -10.56 14.58
N ALA A 650 -6.48 -10.59 13.47
CA ALA A 650 -7.06 -9.41 12.84
C ALA A 650 -8.49 -9.63 12.31
N LEU A 651 -9.29 -8.56 12.32
CA LEU A 651 -10.52 -8.44 11.54
C LEU A 651 -10.49 -7.13 10.73
N ILE A 652 -10.83 -7.20 9.45
CA ILE A 652 -10.81 -6.08 8.52
C ILE A 652 -12.21 -5.83 7.98
N ILE A 653 -12.66 -4.58 8.09
CA ILE A 653 -13.85 -4.06 7.41
C ILE A 653 -13.43 -2.92 6.47
N GLN A 654 -14.03 -2.84 5.29
CA GLN A 654 -13.71 -1.80 4.31
C GLN A 654 -14.92 -1.43 3.44
N ASP A 655 -14.97 -0.19 2.99
CA ASP A 655 -15.88 0.30 1.96
C ASP A 655 -15.11 0.71 0.70
N GLU A 656 -15.60 1.72 -0.04
CA GLU A 656 -14.95 2.17 -1.29
C GLU A 656 -13.79 3.14 -1.05
N THR A 657 -13.73 3.75 0.13
CA THR A 657 -12.78 4.83 0.43
C THR A 657 -11.93 4.53 1.64
N SER A 658 -12.40 3.69 2.56
CA SER A 658 -11.77 3.51 3.86
C SER A 658 -11.77 2.06 4.33
N ARG A 659 -10.75 1.74 5.12
CA ARG A 659 -10.53 0.44 5.76
C ARG A 659 -10.25 0.64 7.24
N ILE A 660 -10.87 -0.19 8.06
CA ILE A 660 -10.55 -0.36 9.47
C ILE A 660 -10.07 -1.79 9.69
N SER A 661 -8.84 -1.92 10.20
CA SER A 661 -8.29 -3.21 10.64
C SER A 661 -8.19 -3.20 12.16
N VAL A 662 -8.88 -4.14 12.81
CA VAL A 662 -8.86 -4.33 14.26
C VAL A 662 -7.96 -5.51 14.56
N LEU A 663 -6.90 -5.28 15.33
CA LEU A 663 -5.89 -6.27 15.70
C LEU A 663 -5.98 -6.53 17.20
N SER A 664 -5.60 -7.73 17.62
CA SER A 664 -5.45 -8.07 19.03
C SER A 664 -4.05 -8.60 19.30
N SER A 665 -3.42 -8.14 20.38
CA SER A 665 -2.12 -8.66 20.84
C SER A 665 -2.17 -10.11 21.32
N ARG A 666 -3.36 -10.74 21.30
CA ARG A 666 -3.59 -12.16 21.59
C ARG A 666 -4.57 -12.76 20.60
N GLY A 667 -4.38 -14.04 20.28
CA GLY A 667 -5.38 -14.83 19.58
C GLY A 667 -6.74 -14.72 20.26
N THR A 668 -7.67 -14.03 19.61
CA THR A 668 -8.97 -13.61 20.15
C THR A 668 -10.04 -13.84 19.10
N TYR A 669 -11.26 -14.16 19.54
CA TYR A 669 -12.37 -14.25 18.60
C TYR A 669 -12.89 -12.85 18.24
N MET A 670 -13.04 -12.59 16.96
CA MET A 670 -13.54 -11.33 16.40
C MET A 670 -14.58 -11.61 15.32
N ILE A 671 -15.65 -10.82 15.28
CA ILE A 671 -16.72 -10.97 14.30
C ILE A 671 -17.27 -9.61 13.90
N SER A 672 -17.78 -9.49 12.67
CA SER A 672 -18.60 -8.35 12.25
C SER A 672 -20.07 -8.78 12.21
N PRO A 673 -20.85 -8.56 13.29
CA PRO A 673 -22.21 -9.08 13.40
C PRO A 673 -23.22 -8.30 12.55
N LYS A 674 -22.86 -7.11 12.08
CA LYS A 674 -23.63 -6.26 11.16
C LYS A 674 -22.69 -5.28 10.48
N LEU A 675 -23.17 -4.64 9.42
CA LEU A 675 -22.42 -3.62 8.68
C LEU A 675 -21.87 -2.54 9.63
N GLY A 676 -20.59 -2.23 9.47
CA GLY A 676 -19.90 -1.18 10.23
C GLY A 676 -19.60 -1.51 11.68
N VAL A 677 -19.86 -2.74 12.14
CA VAL A 677 -19.62 -3.16 13.53
C VAL A 677 -18.58 -4.25 13.60
N VAL A 678 -17.67 -4.12 14.57
CA VAL A 678 -16.69 -5.14 14.94
C VAL A 678 -16.84 -5.48 16.41
N ASP A 679 -17.06 -6.75 16.71
CA ASP A 679 -17.08 -7.29 18.06
C ASP A 679 -15.76 -8.03 18.33
N VAL A 680 -15.06 -7.63 19.39
CA VAL A 680 -13.84 -8.26 19.88
C VAL A 680 -14.13 -8.91 21.23
N MET A 681 -13.92 -10.22 21.33
CA MET A 681 -14.17 -10.96 22.55
C MET A 681 -13.04 -10.81 23.57
N ILE A 682 -13.31 -10.11 24.66
CA ILE A 682 -12.40 -9.99 25.80
C ILE A 682 -12.76 -11.10 26.80
N SER A 683 -11.92 -12.13 26.91
CA SER A 683 -12.17 -13.25 27.83
C SER A 683 -11.86 -12.83 29.28
N ALA A 684 -12.78 -13.14 30.20
CA ALA A 684 -12.65 -12.83 31.63
C ALA A 684 -12.25 -14.04 32.50
N ASN A 685 -12.10 -15.25 31.91
CA ASN A 685 -12.16 -16.49 32.70
C ASN A 685 -11.01 -17.48 32.47
N ASN A 686 -9.88 -17.05 31.89
CA ASN A 686 -8.71 -17.91 31.80
C ASN A 686 -7.66 -17.46 32.82
N SER A 687 -7.57 -18.18 33.95
CA SER A 687 -6.67 -17.93 35.09
C SER A 687 -5.22 -17.62 34.66
N THR A 688 -4.75 -18.29 33.60
CA THR A 688 -3.43 -18.11 32.98
C THR A 688 -3.22 -16.76 32.27
N LEU A 689 -4.29 -16.08 31.85
CA LEU A 689 -4.26 -14.86 31.03
C LEU A 689 -4.72 -13.59 31.75
N LEU A 690 -5.23 -13.74 32.98
CA LEU A 690 -5.76 -12.64 33.81
C LEU A 690 -4.70 -11.59 34.16
N GLY A 691 -3.41 -11.93 34.14
CA GLY A 691 -2.36 -10.98 34.53
C GLY A 691 -1.91 -10.01 33.43
N ARG A 692 -1.75 -10.45 32.17
CA ARG A 692 -1.17 -9.57 31.13
C ARG A 692 -2.20 -8.53 30.63
N PRO A 693 -1.80 -7.32 30.21
CA PRO A 693 -2.67 -6.43 29.41
C PRO A 693 -3.01 -7.04 28.04
N GLN A 694 -4.24 -6.84 27.56
CA GLN A 694 -4.61 -7.12 26.17
C GLN A 694 -4.73 -5.79 25.42
N THR A 695 -4.06 -5.68 24.28
CA THR A 695 -4.14 -4.49 23.42
C THR A 695 -4.99 -4.82 22.21
N VAL A 696 -6.05 -4.05 22.00
CA VAL A 696 -6.83 -4.05 20.77
C VAL A 696 -6.43 -2.82 19.98
N ARG A 697 -5.69 -3.00 18.88
CA ARG A 697 -5.21 -1.92 18.02
C ARG A 697 -6.18 -1.69 16.87
N VAL A 698 -6.48 -0.45 16.59
CA VAL A 698 -7.30 -0.04 15.44
C VAL A 698 -6.44 0.74 14.46
N LEU A 699 -6.37 0.21 13.24
CA LEU A 699 -5.73 0.85 12.09
C LEU A 699 -6.82 1.43 11.19
N ILE A 700 -6.65 2.69 10.80
CA ILE A 700 -7.56 3.39 9.87
C ILE A 700 -6.75 3.79 8.65
N GLU A 701 -7.18 3.38 7.47
CA GLU A 701 -6.49 3.62 6.22
C GLU A 701 -7.49 3.97 5.11
N ASP A 702 -7.00 4.62 4.06
CA ASP A 702 -7.78 4.81 2.85
C ASP A 702 -7.53 3.67 1.86
N VAL A 703 -8.59 3.31 1.14
CA VAL A 703 -8.61 2.31 0.06
C VAL A 703 -8.33 3.04 -1.26
N ASP A 704 -7.43 2.49 -2.07
CA ASP A 704 -7.02 3.06 -3.35
C ASP A 704 -8.07 2.73 -4.42
N PRO A 705 -8.81 3.73 -4.94
CA PRO A 705 -9.91 3.47 -5.86
C PRO A 705 -9.45 2.88 -7.21
N LEU A 706 -8.14 2.88 -7.49
CA LEU A 706 -7.56 2.28 -8.69
C LEU A 706 -7.45 0.75 -8.61
N HIS A 707 -7.45 0.17 -7.41
CA HIS A 707 -7.21 -1.25 -7.21
C HIS A 707 -8.53 -2.04 -7.16
N TYR A 708 -8.47 -3.32 -7.56
CA TYR A 708 -9.66 -4.15 -7.48
C TYR A 708 -10.05 -4.40 -6.02
N LYS A 709 -11.26 -3.99 -5.62
CA LYS A 709 -11.71 -3.97 -4.20
C LYS A 709 -11.56 -5.31 -3.46
N GLN A 710 -11.74 -6.44 -4.14
CA GLN A 710 -11.59 -7.78 -3.50
C GLN A 710 -10.12 -8.17 -3.27
N SER A 711 -9.23 -7.46 -3.93
CA SER A 711 -7.80 -7.71 -4.04
C SER A 711 -7.02 -6.78 -3.08
N GLU A 712 -7.58 -5.60 -2.83
CA GLU A 712 -7.10 -4.62 -1.86
C GLU A 712 -7.43 -4.94 -0.37
N VAL A 713 -7.72 -6.20 -0.09
CA VAL A 713 -7.90 -6.73 1.27
C VAL A 713 -6.55 -6.94 1.95
N THR A 714 -5.49 -7.06 1.16
CA THR A 714 -4.13 -7.16 1.69
C THR A 714 -3.77 -5.90 2.46
N LEU A 715 -3.15 -6.09 3.62
CA LEU A 715 -2.72 -4.99 4.47
C LEU A 715 -1.74 -4.11 3.69
N SER A 716 -1.90 -2.79 3.82
CA SER A 716 -0.94 -1.85 3.26
C SER A 716 0.44 -2.05 3.90
N HIS A 717 1.48 -1.46 3.31
CA HIS A 717 2.79 -1.42 3.95
C HIS A 717 2.72 -0.83 5.37
N PHE A 718 2.06 0.32 5.55
CA PHE A 718 1.86 0.93 6.86
C PHE A 718 1.17 -0.05 7.83
N GLY A 719 0.09 -0.71 7.39
CA GLY A 719 -0.59 -1.71 8.21
C GLY A 719 0.30 -2.90 8.61
N LYS A 720 1.13 -3.40 7.68
CA LYS A 720 2.11 -4.47 7.96
C LYS A 720 3.14 -4.04 9.00
N GLU A 721 3.69 -2.83 8.88
CA GLU A 721 4.64 -2.28 9.85
C GLU A 721 4.00 -2.11 11.24
N MET A 722 2.76 -1.64 11.30
CA MET A 722 2.03 -1.51 12.58
C MET A 722 1.68 -2.86 13.21
N ILE A 723 1.48 -3.91 12.41
CA ILE A 723 1.29 -5.28 12.92
C ILE A 723 2.60 -5.84 13.46
N GLU A 724 3.70 -5.67 12.72
CA GLU A 724 5.01 -6.14 13.17
C GLU A 724 5.43 -5.44 14.47
N GLU A 725 5.11 -4.15 14.60
CA GLU A 725 5.33 -3.38 15.83
C GLU A 725 4.54 -3.96 17.02
N LEU A 726 3.23 -4.21 16.83
CA LEU A 726 2.35 -4.80 17.87
C LEU A 726 2.79 -6.21 18.29
N ALA A 727 3.20 -7.02 17.32
CA ALA A 727 3.59 -8.41 17.53
C ALA A 727 4.94 -8.54 18.26
N ASN A 728 5.81 -7.54 18.15
CA ASN A 728 7.15 -7.54 18.73
C ASN A 728 7.33 -6.32 19.65
N PRO A 729 6.60 -6.24 20.79
CA PRO A 729 6.69 -5.09 21.67
C PRO A 729 8.10 -4.92 22.25
N VAL A 730 8.44 -3.70 22.61
CA VAL A 730 9.68 -3.41 23.34
C VAL A 730 9.66 -4.11 24.70
N GLU A 731 10.77 -4.75 25.05
CA GLU A 731 10.95 -5.43 26.33
C GLU A 731 11.70 -4.52 27.31
N MET A 732 11.24 -4.47 28.57
CA MET A 732 11.79 -3.59 29.62
C MET A 732 12.30 -4.40 30.80
N TYR A 733 13.52 -4.08 31.23
CA TYR A 733 14.24 -4.78 32.28
C TYR A 733 14.90 -3.81 33.25
N PHE A 734 15.03 -4.20 34.50
CA PHE A 734 15.76 -3.46 35.52
C PHE A 734 16.87 -4.30 36.15
N LEU A 735 17.85 -3.62 36.72
CA LEU A 735 18.91 -4.26 37.51
C LEU A 735 18.43 -4.47 38.94
N GLY A 736 18.30 -5.74 39.33
CA GLY A 736 17.82 -6.26 40.61
C GLY A 736 18.86 -6.23 41.71
#